data_AF-A0A8R7PKN5-F1
#
_entry.id   AF-A0A8R7PKN5-F1
#
_cell.length_a   1.000
_cell.length_b   1.000
_cell.length_c   1.000
_cell.angle_alpha   90.00
_cell.angle_beta   90.00
_cell.angle_gamma   90.00
#
_symmetry.space_group_name_H-M   'P 1'
#
loop_
_entity.id
_entity.type
_entity.pdbx_description
1 polymer ?
#
loop_
_entity_poly.entity_id
_entity_poly.type
_entity_poly.pdbx_seq_one_letter_code
_entity_poly.pdbx_strand_id
1 'polypeptide(L)'
;MVNSCKVDKLHNLQQELVRKVMHLLYEVWSKVRLLQSSADCSNGKDQLQSRPYEISEAIFRLSMDLAYPAHLEPDEVRKSFFGQTESDFEKFALMYWENSPYLYRKKQSGLEGDAVFTALHNAFDLRTPDAIIESFIQDLVSCPAIASDELNINSFLDEVHDSLGAAVKYRQDVRVVRTPDQTSTGSGIEEHFFDDGTVFPDATAFVEKCKGAIRNGFSIALRGMEFRSEKVAAIASALADLFGQPSVGANIYYSPPRSQGLARHYDDHCVLVWQLLGRKKWKIWPNTKSILPRLYEPFHSLDGLVDDRGGRVEVLREGDIMYVPRGHVHEACTDIDEGESEVNASANYSLHLTLAIEVELPFEWEGFTHIALHCWLEEQKLVGSSGSVESRMEEQAPLFALLLHVAIRLLSDKDPTLRKTCMVAAKLPSSIKSVRSSHRSIFDEILDNIDRNCGFEDALRSVELAVKERNDEPFQWMCWLRHLPQQQQQHGRSSRIDFCDVLGPLEELLDMFSSDRERASADFADFKSRFCRRAMYDDACSEFEALLVLYRAGRTRYTKGMLALHGKHGGVGGSGIDLRSKSRTISKPVEDPSELPKWNYDGSSTGQAPGEDSEVILYPQAIFKDPFRGGNNILVICDTYTPQGEPIPTNKRHMAAQIFSDPKVTAQVPWFGIEQEYTLMQRDVNWPLGWPVGGYPGPQGPYYCAVGSDKSFGRDISDAHYKACLYAGIEISGTNGEVMPGQWEYQVGPSVGIDAGDHIWASRYILEVLRTIIHCSVMA
;
A
#
# COMPACT_ATOMS: atom_id res chain seq x y z
N MET A 1 -10.33 24.09 -3.96
CA MET A 1 -9.15 24.47 -4.78
C MET A 1 -8.35 23.24 -5.22
N VAL A 2 -7.96 22.35 -4.31
CA VAL A 2 -7.29 21.08 -4.66
C VAL A 2 -8.14 20.30 -5.65
N ASN A 3 -9.40 19.99 -5.32
CA ASN A 3 -10.31 19.17 -6.15
C ASN A 3 -10.59 19.79 -7.53
N SER A 4 -10.60 21.12 -7.64
CA SER A 4 -10.75 21.84 -8.91
C SER A 4 -9.48 21.90 -9.77
N CYS A 5 -8.32 21.50 -9.24
CA CYS A 5 -7.06 21.50 -9.98
C CYS A 5 -6.89 20.24 -10.81
N LYS A 6 -6.28 20.32 -11.99
CA LYS A 6 -5.90 19.12 -12.77
C LYS A 6 -4.77 18.37 -12.05
N VAL A 7 -4.82 17.04 -12.04
CA VAL A 7 -3.82 16.19 -11.35
C VAL A 7 -2.40 16.52 -11.81
N ASP A 8 -2.16 16.71 -13.11
CA ASP A 8 -0.83 17.05 -13.64
C ASP A 8 -0.24 18.36 -13.06
N LYS A 9 -1.10 19.26 -12.57
CA LYS A 9 -0.65 20.51 -11.93
C LYS A 9 -0.31 20.30 -10.45
N LEU A 10 -0.86 19.28 -9.79
CA LEU A 10 -0.55 18.94 -8.40
C LEU A 10 0.88 18.42 -8.25
N HIS A 11 1.41 17.72 -9.27
CA HIS A 11 2.81 17.26 -9.30
C HIS A 11 3.82 18.38 -9.07
N ASN A 12 3.52 19.60 -9.51
CA ASN A 12 4.41 20.77 -9.42
C ASN A 12 4.45 21.42 -8.04
N LEU A 13 3.61 20.95 -7.09
CA LEU A 13 3.59 21.47 -5.74
C LEU A 13 4.83 21.02 -4.96
N GLN A 14 5.33 21.89 -4.10
CA GLN A 14 6.43 21.55 -3.19
C GLN A 14 6.00 20.42 -2.26
N GLN A 15 6.69 19.28 -2.36
CA GLN A 15 6.35 18.04 -1.66
C GLN A 15 6.27 18.20 -0.13
N GLU A 16 7.12 19.04 0.46
CA GLU A 16 7.09 19.34 1.89
C GLU A 16 5.81 20.09 2.29
N LEU A 17 5.38 21.07 1.48
CA LEU A 17 4.13 21.80 1.70
C LEU A 17 2.93 20.87 1.56
N VAL A 18 2.94 19.98 0.55
CA VAL A 18 1.88 18.98 0.35
C VAL A 18 1.73 18.11 1.59
N ARG A 19 2.82 17.59 2.16
CA ARG A 19 2.78 16.78 3.40
C ARG A 19 2.19 17.55 4.58
N LYS A 20 2.61 18.80 4.81
CA LYS A 20 2.09 19.66 5.89
C LYS A 20 0.59 19.92 5.73
N VAL A 21 0.15 20.27 4.51
CA VAL A 21 -1.26 20.53 4.22
C VAL A 21 -2.10 19.25 4.36
N MET A 22 -1.61 18.12 3.87
CA MET A 22 -2.30 16.84 4.02
C MET A 22 -2.50 16.44 5.48
N HIS A 23 -1.49 16.62 6.33
CA HIS A 23 -1.61 16.36 7.76
C HIS A 23 -2.74 17.20 8.38
N LEU A 24 -2.78 18.51 8.07
CA LEU A 24 -3.85 19.39 8.55
C LEU A 24 -5.23 18.99 8.01
N LEU A 25 -5.33 18.64 6.72
CA LEU A 25 -6.58 18.16 6.12
C LEU A 25 -7.07 16.87 6.78
N TYR A 26 -6.16 15.95 7.11
CA TYR A 26 -6.49 14.73 7.82
C TYR A 26 -7.00 15.00 9.25
N GLU A 27 -6.35 15.91 9.99
CA GLU A 27 -6.84 16.33 11.31
C GLU A 27 -8.23 16.95 11.25
N VAL A 28 -8.51 17.77 10.24
CA VAL A 28 -9.85 18.34 10.02
C VAL A 28 -10.84 17.24 9.67
N TRP A 29 -10.51 16.39 8.70
CA TRP A 29 -11.38 15.32 8.23
C TRP A 29 -11.75 14.34 9.35
N SER A 30 -10.78 13.91 10.17
CA SER A 30 -11.02 13.02 11.31
C SER A 30 -11.98 13.62 12.34
N LYS A 31 -11.84 14.92 12.66
CA LYS A 31 -12.77 15.62 13.55
C LYS A 31 -14.17 15.77 12.96
N VAL A 32 -14.28 16.13 11.68
CA VAL A 32 -15.58 16.27 10.99
C VAL A 32 -16.34 14.94 10.93
N ARG A 33 -15.62 13.83 10.69
CA ARG A 33 -16.19 12.48 10.69
C ARG A 33 -16.78 12.11 12.05
N LEU A 34 -16.11 12.43 13.15
CA LEU A 34 -16.62 12.20 14.51
C LEU A 34 -17.88 13.01 14.80
N LEU A 35 -17.94 14.28 14.37
CA LEU A 35 -19.11 15.14 14.58
C LEU A 35 -20.37 14.59 13.88
N GLN A 36 -20.25 14.05 12.68
CA GLN A 36 -21.39 13.45 11.95
C GLN A 36 -21.90 12.15 12.57
N SER A 37 -21.07 11.42 13.31
CA SER A 37 -21.51 10.22 14.04
C SER A 37 -22.31 10.52 15.32
N SER A 38 -22.31 11.79 15.77
CA SER A 38 -23.10 12.23 16.93
C SER A 38 -24.51 12.65 16.51
N ALA A 39 -25.53 12.19 17.24
CA ALA A 39 -26.96 12.46 16.94
C ALA A 39 -27.37 13.95 17.04
N ASP A 40 -26.46 14.84 17.47
CA ASP A 40 -26.76 16.24 17.83
C ASP A 40 -26.71 17.23 16.65
N CYS A 41 -26.31 16.82 15.44
CA CYS A 41 -26.23 17.72 14.27
C CYS A 41 -27.59 18.03 13.60
N SER A 42 -28.72 17.67 14.20
CA SER A 42 -30.07 17.91 13.65
C SER A 42 -30.59 19.34 13.87
N ASN A 43 -29.90 20.18 14.65
CA ASN A 43 -30.26 21.59 14.83
C ASN A 43 -29.48 22.48 13.84
N GLY A 44 -30.11 22.79 12.70
CA GLY A 44 -29.52 23.42 11.52
C GLY A 44 -29.02 24.87 11.63
N LYS A 45 -28.05 25.15 12.51
CA LYS A 45 -27.33 26.43 12.55
C LYS A 45 -25.82 26.35 12.24
N ASP A 46 -25.20 25.16 12.37
CA ASP A 46 -23.76 24.96 12.12
C ASP A 46 -23.51 23.88 11.06
N GLN A 47 -24.11 24.01 9.87
CA GLN A 47 -23.74 23.15 8.75
C GLN A 47 -22.42 23.65 8.14
N LEU A 48 -21.34 22.90 8.35
CA LEU A 48 -20.12 23.02 7.55
C LEU A 48 -20.49 23.00 6.06
N GLN A 49 -20.08 24.02 5.31
CA GLN A 49 -20.35 24.09 3.86
C GLN A 49 -19.65 22.96 3.09
N SER A 50 -18.49 22.50 3.58
CA SER A 50 -17.72 21.43 2.94
C SER A 50 -18.16 20.05 3.44
N ARG A 51 -18.44 19.15 2.51
CA ARG A 51 -18.85 17.77 2.83
C ARG A 51 -17.59 16.94 3.17
N PRO A 52 -17.67 15.97 4.11
CA PRO A 52 -16.50 15.15 4.50
C PRO A 52 -15.78 14.47 3.33
N TYR A 53 -16.50 14.12 2.27
CA TYR A 53 -15.90 13.53 1.07
C TYR A 53 -15.00 14.51 0.31
N GLU A 54 -15.30 15.82 0.31
CA GLU A 54 -14.48 16.80 -0.41
C GLU A 54 -13.08 16.89 0.22
N ILE A 55 -13.01 16.69 1.54
CA ILE A 55 -11.75 16.68 2.30
C ILE A 55 -11.00 15.37 2.05
N SER A 56 -11.68 14.21 2.05
CA SER A 56 -11.03 12.93 1.73
C SER A 56 -10.52 12.89 0.29
N GLU A 57 -11.27 13.43 -0.67
CA GLU A 57 -10.85 13.58 -2.06
C GLU A 57 -9.62 14.50 -2.17
N ALA A 58 -9.58 15.60 -1.41
CA ALA A 58 -8.42 16.48 -1.38
C ALA A 58 -7.17 15.77 -0.84
N ILE A 59 -7.30 15.00 0.25
CA ILE A 59 -6.22 14.19 0.83
C ILE A 59 -5.71 13.17 -0.20
N PHE A 60 -6.63 12.44 -0.83
CA PHE A 60 -6.33 11.42 -1.82
C PHE A 60 -5.59 12.02 -3.04
N ARG A 61 -6.09 13.12 -3.61
CA ARG A 61 -5.48 13.77 -4.78
C ARG A 61 -4.09 14.34 -4.48
N LEU A 62 -3.86 14.83 -3.27
CA LEU A 62 -2.54 15.33 -2.86
C LEU A 62 -1.53 14.21 -2.65
N SER A 63 -1.96 12.99 -2.33
CA SER A 63 -1.05 11.88 -2.00
C SER A 63 -0.56 11.08 -3.21
N MET A 64 -1.27 11.12 -4.34
CA MET A 64 -1.01 10.32 -5.55
C MET A 64 0.46 10.33 -6.01
N ASP A 65 1.11 11.49 -5.93
CA ASP A 65 2.48 11.70 -6.40
C ASP A 65 3.52 11.79 -5.27
N LEU A 66 3.10 11.64 -4.00
CA LEU A 66 4.04 11.58 -2.88
C LEU A 66 4.88 10.29 -2.98
N ALA A 67 6.16 10.39 -2.63
CA ALA A 67 7.01 9.21 -2.47
C ALA A 67 6.52 8.34 -1.30
N TYR A 68 6.59 7.01 -1.44
CA TYR A 68 6.32 6.07 -0.35
C TYR A 68 7.28 6.35 0.82
N PRO A 69 6.79 6.42 2.07
CA PRO A 69 7.67 6.53 3.23
C PRO A 69 8.44 5.23 3.53
N ALA A 70 7.83 4.08 3.22
CA ALA A 70 8.44 2.76 3.38
C ALA A 70 9.04 2.27 2.06
N HIS A 71 10.37 2.08 2.03
CA HIS A 71 11.07 1.37 0.96
C HIS A 71 11.64 0.07 1.52
N LEU A 72 11.20 -1.06 0.97
CA LEU A 72 11.85 -2.36 1.16
C LEU A 72 12.56 -2.69 -0.14
N GLU A 73 13.82 -3.11 -0.07
CA GLU A 73 14.54 -3.48 -1.27
C GLU A 73 13.90 -4.74 -1.89
N PRO A 74 13.57 -4.76 -3.20
CA PRO A 74 12.89 -5.90 -3.81
C PRO A 74 13.59 -7.24 -3.61
N ASP A 75 14.93 -7.24 -3.53
CA ASP A 75 15.72 -8.44 -3.27
C ASP A 75 15.57 -8.96 -1.82
N GLU A 76 15.33 -8.09 -0.84
CA GLU A 76 15.03 -8.51 0.54
C GLU A 76 13.69 -9.22 0.62
N VAL A 77 12.68 -8.70 -0.08
CA VAL A 77 11.37 -9.36 -0.20
C VAL A 77 11.52 -10.72 -0.89
N ARG A 78 12.23 -10.79 -2.02
CA ARG A 78 12.52 -12.06 -2.70
C ARG A 78 13.19 -13.07 -1.76
N LYS A 79 14.21 -12.64 -1.01
CA LYS A 79 14.93 -13.49 -0.04
C LYS A 79 14.02 -14.02 1.05
N SER A 80 13.15 -13.15 1.58
CA SER A 80 12.20 -13.51 2.62
C SER A 80 11.19 -14.56 2.15
N PHE A 81 10.69 -14.46 0.91
CA PHE A 81 9.68 -15.40 0.39
C PHE A 81 10.25 -16.69 -0.16
N PHE A 82 11.33 -16.60 -0.94
CA PHE A 82 11.76 -17.71 -1.79
C PHE A 82 13.10 -18.31 -1.41
N GLY A 83 13.82 -17.72 -0.44
CA GLY A 83 15.13 -18.19 0.01
C GLY A 83 16.28 -17.29 -0.39
N GLN A 84 17.44 -17.53 0.22
CA GLN A 84 18.59 -16.62 0.18
C GLN A 84 19.22 -16.49 -1.20
N THR A 85 19.17 -17.54 -2.01
CA THR A 85 19.84 -17.59 -3.32
C THR A 85 18.87 -17.28 -4.46
N GLU A 86 19.37 -16.71 -5.55
CA GLU A 86 18.58 -16.47 -6.76
C GLU A 86 18.10 -17.79 -7.39
N SER A 87 18.88 -18.87 -7.25
CA SER A 87 18.52 -20.22 -7.69
C SER A 87 17.29 -20.79 -6.96
N ASP A 88 17.01 -20.34 -5.73
CA ASP A 88 15.82 -20.80 -5.01
C ASP A 88 14.53 -20.26 -5.68
N PHE A 89 14.56 -19.00 -6.11
CA PHE A 89 13.46 -18.41 -6.89
C PHE A 89 13.36 -19.01 -8.29
N GLU A 90 14.49 -19.23 -8.98
CA GLU A 90 14.47 -19.89 -10.29
C GLU A 90 13.86 -21.29 -10.21
N LYS A 91 14.23 -22.06 -9.19
CA LYS A 91 13.61 -23.36 -8.91
C LYS A 91 12.13 -23.22 -8.60
N PHE A 92 11.73 -22.19 -7.85
CA PHE A 92 10.32 -21.88 -7.60
C PHE A 92 9.52 -21.70 -8.89
N ALA A 93 9.99 -20.77 -9.72
CA ALA A 93 9.35 -20.40 -10.98
C ALA A 93 9.25 -21.59 -11.95
N LEU A 94 10.27 -22.45 -12.01
CA LEU A 94 10.29 -23.57 -12.95
C LEU A 94 9.48 -24.79 -12.46
N MET A 95 9.45 -25.06 -11.15
CA MET A 95 8.87 -26.31 -10.63
C MET A 95 7.46 -26.14 -10.05
N TYR A 96 7.17 -24.98 -9.46
CA TYR A 96 5.98 -24.79 -8.61
C TYR A 96 5.01 -23.75 -9.15
N TRP A 97 5.50 -22.63 -9.71
CA TRP A 97 4.66 -21.54 -10.23
C TRP A 97 3.59 -22.05 -11.20
N GLU A 98 2.32 -21.74 -10.89
CA GLU A 98 1.10 -22.18 -11.60
C GLU A 98 0.96 -23.70 -11.80
N ASN A 99 1.74 -24.50 -11.08
CA ASN A 99 1.83 -25.94 -11.28
C ASN A 99 1.48 -26.72 -10.02
N SER A 100 2.16 -26.45 -8.90
CA SER A 100 1.95 -27.24 -7.68
C SER A 100 2.12 -26.44 -6.38
N PRO A 101 1.37 -26.77 -5.31
CA PRO A 101 1.53 -26.14 -4.02
C PRO A 101 2.91 -26.42 -3.40
N TYR A 102 3.46 -25.43 -2.71
CA TYR A 102 4.77 -25.54 -2.09
C TYR A 102 4.81 -24.89 -0.71
N LEU A 103 5.55 -25.49 0.22
CA LEU A 103 5.71 -24.99 1.59
C LEU A 103 7.18 -24.65 1.84
N TYR A 104 7.46 -23.37 2.06
CA TYR A 104 8.72 -22.85 2.56
C TYR A 104 8.70 -22.86 4.09
N ARG A 105 9.44 -23.80 4.68
CA ARG A 105 9.59 -23.85 6.15
C ARG A 105 10.70 -22.92 6.61
N LYS A 106 10.39 -21.98 7.50
CA LYS A 106 11.41 -21.13 8.13
C LYS A 106 11.88 -21.76 9.44
N LYS A 107 13.21 -21.75 9.65
CA LYS A 107 13.77 -22.12 10.96
C LYS A 107 13.53 -20.95 11.91
N GLN A 108 13.19 -21.23 13.17
CA GLN A 108 12.98 -20.18 14.17
C GLN A 108 14.20 -19.26 14.33
N SER A 109 15.41 -19.81 14.29
CA SER A 109 16.66 -19.02 14.31
C SER A 109 16.88 -18.12 13.10
N GLY A 110 16.10 -18.31 12.02
CA GLY A 110 16.14 -17.49 10.81
C GLY A 110 15.08 -16.39 10.77
N LEU A 111 14.11 -16.41 11.69
CA LEU A 111 13.08 -15.37 11.81
C LEU A 111 13.64 -14.08 12.40
N GLU A 112 14.59 -14.20 13.34
CA GLU A 112 15.31 -13.06 13.96
C GLU A 112 16.21 -12.30 12.96
N GLY A 113 16.46 -12.83 11.77
CA GLY A 113 17.27 -12.18 10.73
C GLY A 113 16.47 -11.75 9.49
N ASP A 114 15.15 -11.88 9.52
CA ASP A 114 14.29 -11.57 8.38
C ASP A 114 13.62 -10.19 8.57
N ALA A 115 14.28 -9.16 8.05
CA ALA A 115 13.83 -7.77 8.18
C ALA A 115 12.39 -7.56 7.67
N VAL A 116 11.95 -8.30 6.65
CA VAL A 116 10.59 -8.18 6.09
C VAL A 116 9.57 -8.81 7.04
N PHE A 117 9.87 -9.98 7.59
CA PHE A 117 9.04 -10.61 8.62
C PHE A 117 8.97 -9.75 9.89
N THR A 118 10.12 -9.29 10.39
CA THR A 118 10.19 -8.42 11.58
C THR A 118 9.42 -7.12 11.36
N ALA A 119 9.58 -6.48 10.19
CA ALA A 119 8.84 -5.26 9.87
C ALA A 119 7.33 -5.49 9.87
N LEU A 120 6.87 -6.58 9.26
CA LEU A 120 5.46 -6.94 9.19
C LEU A 120 4.90 -7.34 10.57
N HIS A 121 5.65 -8.11 11.35
CA HIS A 121 5.30 -8.50 12.71
C HIS A 121 5.15 -7.26 13.60
N ASN A 122 6.07 -6.29 13.49
CA ASN A 122 6.01 -5.01 14.20
C ASN A 122 4.95 -4.04 13.64
N ALA A 123 4.25 -4.39 12.55
CA ALA A 123 3.13 -3.60 12.05
C ALA A 123 1.85 -3.85 12.87
N PHE A 124 1.78 -4.95 13.62
CA PHE A 124 0.61 -5.37 14.37
C PHE A 124 0.95 -5.50 15.86
N ASP A 125 -0.01 -5.20 16.73
CA ASP A 125 0.17 -5.40 18.17
C ASP A 125 -0.20 -6.84 18.54
N LEU A 126 0.79 -7.73 18.47
CA LEU A 126 0.60 -9.16 18.69
C LEU A 126 0.63 -9.59 20.16
N ARG A 127 0.54 -8.65 21.12
CA ARG A 127 0.66 -8.94 22.56
C ARG A 127 -0.54 -9.69 23.14
N THR A 128 -1.75 -9.34 22.72
CA THR A 128 -3.00 -9.95 23.21
C THR A 128 -4.03 -10.09 22.09
N PRO A 129 -4.98 -11.05 22.17
CA PRO A 129 -6.05 -11.19 21.18
C PRO A 129 -6.82 -9.90 20.90
N ASP A 130 -7.14 -9.14 21.94
CA ASP A 130 -7.88 -7.88 21.79
C ASP A 130 -7.01 -6.78 21.16
N ALA A 131 -5.73 -6.70 21.53
CA ALA A 131 -4.78 -5.77 20.93
C ALA A 131 -4.53 -6.06 19.44
N ILE A 132 -4.54 -7.33 19.05
CA ILE A 132 -4.44 -7.75 17.65
C ILE A 132 -5.60 -7.15 16.85
N ILE A 133 -6.84 -7.33 17.33
CA ILE A 133 -8.04 -6.80 16.69
C ILE A 133 -8.00 -5.26 16.62
N GLU A 134 -7.63 -4.60 17.71
CA GLU A 134 -7.48 -3.14 17.74
C GLU A 134 -6.44 -2.65 16.73
N SER A 135 -5.30 -3.35 16.60
CA SER A 135 -4.18 -2.90 15.77
C SER A 135 -4.47 -2.82 14.27
N PHE A 136 -5.40 -3.64 13.74
CA PHE A 136 -5.73 -3.62 12.32
C PHE A 136 -7.18 -3.23 11.99
N ILE A 137 -8.07 -3.06 12.98
CA ILE A 137 -9.47 -2.64 12.74
C ILE A 137 -9.74 -1.18 13.13
N GLN A 138 -8.98 -0.64 14.10
CA GLN A 138 -9.21 0.72 14.59
C GLN A 138 -8.96 1.76 13.49
N ASP A 139 -9.81 2.80 13.46
CA ASP A 139 -9.69 3.98 12.58
C ASP A 139 -9.67 3.69 11.06
N LEU A 140 -10.14 2.52 10.63
CA LEU A 140 -10.23 2.18 9.21
C LEU A 140 -11.28 3.02 8.44
N VAL A 141 -11.05 3.14 7.14
CA VAL A 141 -12.05 3.58 6.15
C VAL A 141 -12.32 2.51 5.11
N SER A 142 -13.43 2.67 4.40
CA SER A 142 -13.77 1.80 3.29
C SER A 142 -12.79 2.00 2.13
N CYS A 143 -12.41 0.90 1.49
CA CYS A 143 -11.63 0.84 0.25
C CYS A 143 -12.58 0.38 -0.87
N PRO A 144 -13.18 1.30 -1.66
CA PRO A 144 -13.98 0.94 -2.83
C PRO A 144 -13.15 0.15 -3.84
N ALA A 145 -13.74 -0.85 -4.50
CA ALA A 145 -13.04 -1.57 -5.56
C ALA A 145 -12.75 -0.62 -6.72
N ILE A 146 -11.55 -0.74 -7.30
CA ILE A 146 -11.18 -0.13 -8.57
C ILE A 146 -11.25 -1.20 -9.65
N ALA A 147 -11.82 -0.88 -10.82
CA ALA A 147 -11.86 -1.83 -11.94
C ALA A 147 -10.44 -2.19 -12.37
N SER A 148 -10.21 -3.43 -12.80
CA SER A 148 -8.88 -3.91 -13.15
C SER A 148 -8.27 -3.13 -14.32
N ASP A 149 -9.08 -2.73 -15.30
CA ASP A 149 -8.68 -1.97 -16.49
C ASP A 149 -8.78 -0.44 -16.31
N GLU A 150 -9.06 0.07 -15.10
CA GLU A 150 -9.10 1.51 -14.84
C GLU A 150 -7.69 2.10 -14.75
N LEU A 151 -7.29 2.83 -15.80
CA LEU A 151 -5.99 3.50 -15.89
C LEU A 151 -6.06 4.98 -15.45
N ASN A 152 -7.24 5.59 -15.50
CA ASN A 152 -7.48 6.97 -15.15
C ASN A 152 -8.10 7.09 -13.77
N ILE A 153 -7.26 7.33 -12.78
CA ILE A 153 -7.68 7.52 -11.38
C ILE A 153 -8.77 8.60 -11.17
N ASN A 154 -8.93 9.57 -12.09
CA ASN A 154 -10.02 10.54 -11.97
C ASN A 154 -11.39 9.92 -12.27
N SER A 155 -11.48 8.97 -13.20
CA SER A 155 -12.71 8.23 -13.49
C SER A 155 -13.20 7.50 -12.23
N PHE A 156 -12.27 6.80 -11.55
CA PHE A 156 -12.52 6.23 -10.23
C PHE A 156 -13.03 7.28 -9.22
N LEU A 157 -12.38 8.45 -9.09
CA LEU A 157 -12.80 9.49 -8.15
C LEU A 157 -14.20 10.04 -8.45
N ASP A 158 -14.55 10.16 -9.73
CA ASP A 158 -15.88 10.59 -10.17
C ASP A 158 -16.94 9.53 -9.82
N GLU A 159 -16.62 8.24 -9.93
CA GLU A 159 -17.50 7.13 -9.55
C GLU A 159 -17.72 7.04 -8.04
N VAL A 160 -16.66 7.18 -7.24
CA VAL A 160 -16.73 7.02 -5.78
C VAL A 160 -17.11 8.29 -5.03
N HIS A 161 -17.36 9.39 -5.73
CA HIS A 161 -17.53 10.77 -5.23
C HIS A 161 -18.04 10.89 -3.79
N ASP A 162 -19.23 10.35 -3.49
CA ASP A 162 -19.88 10.49 -2.18
C ASP A 162 -19.46 9.45 -1.12
N SER A 163 -18.61 8.49 -1.49
CA SER A 163 -18.25 7.32 -0.68
C SER A 163 -16.78 7.26 -0.25
N LEU A 164 -15.92 8.12 -0.80
CA LEU A 164 -14.49 8.15 -0.47
C LEU A 164 -14.30 8.60 0.99
N GLY A 165 -13.58 7.79 1.77
CA GLY A 165 -13.39 8.03 3.21
C GLY A 165 -14.60 7.64 4.07
N ALA A 166 -15.57 6.91 3.52
CA ALA A 166 -16.69 6.36 4.29
C ALA A 166 -16.22 5.32 5.32
N ALA A 167 -17.10 5.01 6.27
CA ALA A 167 -16.88 3.94 7.23
C ALA A 167 -16.81 2.56 6.56
N VAL A 168 -16.09 1.63 7.20
CA VAL A 168 -15.91 0.24 6.77
C VAL A 168 -17.25 -0.41 6.45
N LYS A 169 -17.30 -1.16 5.33
CA LYS A 169 -18.47 -1.87 4.83
C LYS A 169 -18.27 -3.39 4.91
N TYR A 170 -19.22 -4.11 5.49
CA TYR A 170 -19.20 -5.57 5.56
C TYR A 170 -19.24 -6.20 4.16
N ARG A 171 -18.52 -7.32 3.98
CA ARG A 171 -18.23 -8.03 2.72
C ARG A 171 -17.41 -7.28 1.66
N GLN A 172 -17.40 -5.96 1.65
CA GLN A 172 -16.48 -5.19 0.82
C GLN A 172 -15.10 -5.15 1.46
N ASP A 173 -15.03 -4.61 2.68
CA ASP A 173 -13.78 -4.38 3.41
C ASP A 173 -13.44 -5.51 4.37
N VAL A 174 -14.45 -6.01 5.09
CA VAL A 174 -14.27 -6.95 6.19
C VAL A 174 -15.33 -8.04 6.15
N ARG A 175 -14.92 -9.28 6.45
CA ARG A 175 -15.82 -10.41 6.68
C ARG A 175 -15.53 -10.96 8.08
N VAL A 176 -16.60 -11.34 8.77
CA VAL A 176 -16.55 -11.99 10.08
C VAL A 176 -17.39 -13.23 9.95
N VAL A 177 -16.73 -14.38 9.85
CA VAL A 177 -17.29 -15.61 9.29
C VAL A 177 -16.81 -16.85 10.03
N ARG A 178 -17.63 -17.90 10.04
CA ARG A 178 -17.22 -19.24 10.45
C ARG A 178 -17.86 -20.28 9.54
N THR A 179 -17.19 -21.41 9.38
CA THR A 179 -17.75 -22.61 8.74
C THR A 179 -17.87 -23.70 9.81
N PRO A 180 -19.09 -24.15 10.16
CA PRO A 180 -19.28 -25.26 11.09
C PRO A 180 -18.70 -26.58 10.57
N ASP A 181 -18.26 -27.46 11.48
CA ASP A 181 -17.76 -28.81 11.14
C ASP A 181 -18.83 -29.63 10.40
N GLN A 182 -18.43 -30.24 9.27
CA GLN A 182 -19.35 -30.96 8.38
C GLN A 182 -19.73 -32.34 8.91
N THR A 183 -21.05 -32.61 8.98
CA THR A 183 -21.61 -33.95 8.85
C THR A 183 -21.69 -34.33 7.36
N SER A 184 -20.70 -35.09 6.87
CA SER A 184 -20.78 -36.05 5.73
C SER A 184 -21.32 -35.64 4.33
N THR A 185 -21.80 -34.42 4.07
CA THR A 185 -22.30 -34.05 2.72
C THR A 185 -21.98 -32.60 2.33
N GLY A 186 -20.91 -32.38 1.56
CA GLY A 186 -20.70 -31.21 0.70
C GLY A 186 -20.39 -29.87 1.39
N SER A 187 -19.57 -29.04 0.73
CA SER A 187 -19.08 -27.70 1.15
C SER A 187 -19.88 -27.03 2.26
N GLY A 188 -19.33 -26.96 3.48
CA GLY A 188 -19.96 -26.28 4.61
C GLY A 188 -20.35 -24.84 4.28
N ILE A 189 -21.55 -24.44 4.67
CA ILE A 189 -22.08 -23.08 4.43
C ILE A 189 -21.38 -22.10 5.39
N GLU A 190 -20.92 -20.97 4.85
CA GLU A 190 -20.36 -19.89 5.66
C GLU A 190 -21.46 -19.20 6.48
N GLU A 191 -21.28 -19.13 7.78
CA GLU A 191 -22.09 -18.33 8.68
C GLU A 191 -21.47 -16.95 8.84
N HIS A 192 -22.25 -15.91 8.52
CA HIS A 192 -21.85 -14.52 8.62
C HIS A 192 -22.34 -13.90 9.93
N PHE A 193 -21.46 -13.19 10.64
CA PHE A 193 -21.82 -12.55 11.92
C PHE A 193 -22.64 -11.26 11.76
N PHE A 194 -22.51 -10.58 10.61
CA PHE A 194 -23.22 -9.33 10.31
C PHE A 194 -24.06 -9.47 9.03
N ASP A 195 -25.09 -8.64 8.91
CA ASP A 195 -25.93 -8.57 7.71
C ASP A 195 -25.18 -7.94 6.53
N ASP A 196 -25.57 -8.31 5.32
CA ASP A 196 -24.97 -7.81 4.09
C ASP A 196 -25.16 -6.29 3.95
N GLY A 197 -24.09 -5.61 3.55
CA GLY A 197 -24.09 -4.15 3.37
C GLY A 197 -24.03 -3.35 4.68
N THR A 198 -23.89 -4.00 5.84
CA THR A 198 -23.71 -3.30 7.14
C THR A 198 -22.53 -2.34 7.08
N VAL A 199 -22.73 -1.11 7.54
CA VAL A 199 -21.72 -0.05 7.65
C VAL A 199 -21.40 0.23 9.11
N PHE A 200 -20.14 0.49 9.44
CA PHE A 200 -19.65 0.63 10.82
C PHE A 200 -19.17 2.05 11.14
N PRO A 201 -20.07 3.04 11.36
CA PRO A 201 -19.68 4.43 11.60
C PRO A 201 -18.95 4.64 12.92
N ASP A 202 -19.31 3.88 13.95
CA ASP A 202 -18.61 3.86 15.25
C ASP A 202 -17.57 2.73 15.25
N ALA A 203 -16.30 3.12 15.07
CA ALA A 203 -15.17 2.21 15.05
C ALA A 203 -14.99 1.46 16.38
N THR A 204 -15.25 2.11 17.51
CA THR A 204 -15.07 1.51 18.84
C THR A 204 -16.12 0.42 19.07
N ALA A 205 -17.38 0.72 18.77
CA ALA A 205 -18.45 -0.27 18.86
C ALA A 205 -18.23 -1.45 17.89
N PHE A 206 -17.68 -1.19 16.70
CA PHE A 206 -17.33 -2.23 15.74
C PHE A 206 -16.22 -3.16 16.26
N VAL A 207 -15.14 -2.59 16.80
CA VAL A 207 -14.05 -3.35 17.43
C VAL A 207 -14.59 -4.25 18.56
N GLU A 208 -15.45 -3.74 19.43
CA GLU A 208 -16.04 -4.54 20.51
C GLU A 208 -16.92 -5.69 20.00
N LYS A 209 -17.68 -5.48 18.92
CA LYS A 209 -18.44 -6.56 18.26
C LYS A 209 -17.51 -7.61 17.65
N CYS A 210 -16.41 -7.20 17.02
CA CYS A 210 -15.39 -8.10 16.48
C CYS A 210 -14.72 -8.95 17.57
N LYS A 211 -14.35 -8.35 18.71
CA LYS A 211 -13.86 -9.07 19.90
C LYS A 211 -14.88 -10.11 20.39
N GLY A 212 -16.17 -9.73 20.43
CA GLY A 212 -17.27 -10.64 20.74
C GLY A 212 -17.39 -11.80 19.75
N ALA A 213 -17.29 -11.53 18.45
CA ALA A 213 -17.39 -12.55 17.41
C ALA A 213 -16.23 -13.57 17.49
N ILE A 214 -15.00 -13.10 17.71
CA ILE A 214 -13.82 -13.96 17.90
C ILE A 214 -14.01 -14.89 19.09
N ARG A 215 -14.50 -14.40 20.23
CA ARG A 215 -14.84 -15.23 21.40
C ARG A 215 -15.91 -16.29 21.12
N ASN A 216 -16.75 -16.07 20.09
CA ASN A 216 -17.80 -16.99 19.65
C ASN A 216 -17.38 -17.90 18.49
N GLY A 217 -16.08 -17.97 18.18
CA GLY A 217 -15.53 -18.89 17.17
C GLY A 217 -15.53 -18.36 15.74
N PHE A 218 -15.86 -17.08 15.51
CA PHE A 218 -15.77 -16.47 14.18
C PHE A 218 -14.36 -16.01 13.86
N SER A 219 -13.95 -16.15 12.61
CA SER A 219 -12.72 -15.56 12.07
C SER A 219 -12.98 -14.19 11.47
N ILE A 220 -12.04 -13.28 11.60
CA ILE A 220 -12.06 -11.97 10.93
C ILE A 220 -11.16 -12.04 9.71
N ALA A 221 -11.68 -11.66 8.56
CA ALA A 221 -10.95 -11.50 7.31
C ALA A 221 -11.04 -10.03 6.86
N LEU A 222 -9.93 -9.31 6.90
CA LEU A 222 -9.84 -7.93 6.46
C LEU A 222 -9.15 -7.87 5.10
N ARG A 223 -9.77 -7.17 4.15
CA ARG A 223 -9.33 -7.07 2.77
C ARG A 223 -8.54 -5.80 2.49
N GLY A 224 -7.65 -5.87 1.50
CA GLY A 224 -6.93 -4.72 0.97
C GLY A 224 -5.91 -4.15 1.94
N MET A 225 -5.10 -5.01 2.57
CA MET A 225 -4.08 -4.60 3.55
C MET A 225 -2.97 -3.74 2.94
N GLU A 226 -2.71 -3.89 1.65
CA GLU A 226 -1.86 -3.02 0.84
C GLU A 226 -2.39 -1.58 0.77
N PHE A 227 -3.69 -1.36 0.96
CA PHE A 227 -4.29 -0.03 1.01
C PHE A 227 -4.35 0.56 2.44
N ARG A 228 -3.95 -0.24 3.44
CA ARG A 228 -4.09 0.08 4.88
C ARG A 228 -2.75 0.12 5.62
N SER A 229 -1.73 -0.53 5.09
CA SER A 229 -0.39 -0.61 5.69
C SER A 229 0.69 -0.37 4.63
N GLU A 230 1.51 0.66 4.85
CA GLU A 230 2.62 1.00 3.96
C GLU A 230 3.62 -0.16 3.82
N LYS A 231 3.82 -0.94 4.88
CA LYS A 231 4.70 -2.11 4.88
C LYS A 231 4.16 -3.22 3.98
N VAL A 232 2.85 -3.49 4.07
CA VAL A 232 2.20 -4.49 3.20
C VAL A 232 2.18 -4.00 1.74
N ALA A 233 1.93 -2.70 1.51
CA ALA A 233 2.00 -2.09 0.19
C ALA A 233 3.38 -2.26 -0.46
N ALA A 234 4.46 -2.06 0.30
CA ALA A 234 5.82 -2.25 -0.19
C ALA A 234 6.10 -3.72 -0.57
N ILE A 235 5.67 -4.67 0.27
CA ILE A 235 5.80 -6.12 -0.02
C ILE A 235 5.01 -6.50 -1.28
N ALA A 236 3.75 -6.06 -1.38
CA ALA A 236 2.88 -6.30 -2.52
C ALA A 236 3.49 -5.74 -3.82
N SER A 237 3.98 -4.51 -3.79
CA SER A 237 4.65 -3.87 -4.93
C SER A 237 5.91 -4.63 -5.36
N ALA A 238 6.73 -5.08 -4.42
CA ALA A 238 7.95 -5.84 -4.72
C ALA A 238 7.63 -7.21 -5.35
N LEU A 239 6.60 -7.90 -4.86
CA LEU A 239 6.14 -9.16 -5.45
C LEU A 239 5.55 -8.94 -6.85
N ALA A 240 4.74 -7.90 -7.05
CA ALA A 240 4.21 -7.54 -8.36
C ALA A 240 5.34 -7.32 -9.37
N ASP A 241 6.40 -6.61 -8.95
CA ASP A 241 7.63 -6.42 -9.74
C ASP A 241 8.35 -7.73 -10.07
N LEU A 242 8.50 -8.62 -9.09
CA LEU A 242 9.18 -9.90 -9.25
C LEU A 242 8.49 -10.83 -10.26
N PHE A 243 7.15 -10.81 -10.30
CA PHE A 243 6.34 -11.62 -11.24
C PHE A 243 5.96 -10.89 -12.53
N GLY A 244 6.33 -9.61 -12.69
CA GLY A 244 5.95 -8.81 -13.86
C GLY A 244 4.45 -8.52 -13.95
N GLN A 245 3.76 -8.50 -12.81
CA GLN A 245 2.32 -8.33 -12.72
C GLN A 245 1.93 -6.91 -12.28
N PRO A 246 0.72 -6.44 -12.60
CA PRO A 246 0.31 -5.06 -12.33
C PRO A 246 -0.06 -4.81 -10.86
N SER A 247 -0.51 -5.83 -10.10
CA SER A 247 -0.77 -5.74 -8.66
C SER A 247 -0.59 -7.06 -7.93
N VAL A 248 -0.48 -6.94 -6.61
CA VAL A 248 -0.65 -8.04 -5.65
C VAL A 248 -1.65 -7.57 -4.60
N GLY A 249 -2.78 -8.26 -4.48
CA GLY A 249 -3.76 -8.01 -3.42
C GLY A 249 -3.32 -8.60 -2.09
N ALA A 250 -3.68 -8.00 -0.97
CA ALA A 250 -3.32 -8.53 0.35
C ALA A 250 -4.52 -8.60 1.30
N ASN A 251 -4.73 -9.75 1.93
CA ASN A 251 -5.79 -9.94 2.92
C ASN A 251 -5.19 -10.52 4.20
N ILE A 252 -5.70 -10.11 5.37
CA ILE A 252 -5.27 -10.65 6.66
C ILE A 252 -6.42 -11.38 7.34
N TYR A 253 -6.10 -12.51 7.94
CA TYR A 253 -7.06 -13.42 8.56
C TYR A 253 -6.66 -13.69 10.00
N TYR A 254 -7.57 -13.40 10.93
CA TYR A 254 -7.42 -13.69 12.35
C TYR A 254 -8.48 -14.68 12.80
N SER A 255 -8.05 -15.84 13.27
CA SER A 255 -8.93 -16.97 13.61
C SER A 255 -8.74 -17.43 15.05
N PRO A 256 -9.83 -17.70 15.81
CA PRO A 256 -9.76 -18.33 17.11
C PRO A 256 -9.33 -19.80 17.03
N PRO A 257 -9.00 -20.44 18.17
CA PRO A 257 -8.65 -21.86 18.22
C PRO A 257 -9.77 -22.75 17.68
N ARG A 258 -9.41 -23.87 17.02
CA ARG A 258 -10.37 -24.88 16.52
C ARG A 258 -11.47 -24.29 15.63
N SER A 259 -11.14 -23.30 14.81
CA SER A 259 -12.11 -22.65 13.92
C SER A 259 -11.68 -22.69 12.46
N GLN A 260 -12.68 -22.87 11.60
CA GLN A 260 -12.58 -22.66 10.17
C GLN A 260 -13.36 -21.38 9.82
N GLY A 261 -12.70 -20.46 9.11
CA GLY A 261 -13.29 -19.18 8.72
C GLY A 261 -14.08 -19.30 7.42
N LEU A 262 -13.36 -19.53 6.33
CA LEU A 262 -13.92 -19.68 4.99
C LEU A 262 -14.27 -21.14 4.69
N ALA A 263 -15.30 -21.33 3.87
CA ALA A 263 -15.66 -22.64 3.35
C ALA A 263 -14.57 -23.16 2.40
N ARG A 264 -14.64 -24.44 2.05
CA ARG A 264 -13.78 -25.02 1.02
C ARG A 264 -13.97 -24.28 -0.31
N HIS A 265 -12.88 -23.79 -0.91
CA HIS A 265 -12.91 -23.02 -2.17
C HIS A 265 -11.61 -23.20 -2.95
N TYR A 266 -11.54 -22.62 -4.15
CA TYR A 266 -10.29 -22.36 -4.86
C TYR A 266 -10.25 -20.88 -5.23
N ASP A 267 -9.06 -20.34 -5.46
CA ASP A 267 -8.88 -18.96 -5.90
C ASP A 267 -8.67 -18.88 -7.42
N ASP A 268 -9.08 -17.75 -7.99
CA ASP A 268 -8.79 -17.34 -9.37
C ASP A 268 -7.40 -16.72 -9.54
N HIS A 269 -6.67 -16.54 -8.44
CA HIS A 269 -5.34 -15.95 -8.35
C HIS A 269 -4.36 -16.85 -7.59
N CYS A 270 -3.06 -16.63 -7.78
CA CYS A 270 -2.04 -17.39 -7.09
C CYS A 270 -1.78 -16.80 -5.70
N VAL A 271 -1.78 -17.61 -4.65
CA VAL A 271 -1.71 -17.11 -3.26
C VAL A 271 -0.41 -17.53 -2.57
N LEU A 272 0.26 -16.56 -1.95
CA LEU A 272 1.29 -16.78 -0.94
C LEU A 272 0.69 -16.52 0.44
N VAL A 273 0.60 -17.56 1.27
CA VAL A 273 0.11 -17.52 2.64
C VAL A 273 1.30 -17.41 3.58
N TRP A 274 1.41 -16.32 4.32
CA TRP A 274 2.45 -16.09 5.32
C TRP A 274 1.87 -16.15 6.73
N GLN A 275 2.28 -17.16 7.49
CA GLN A 275 1.83 -17.33 8.88
C GLN A 275 2.58 -16.36 9.81
N LEU A 276 1.85 -15.43 10.43
CA LEU A 276 2.43 -14.39 11.30
C LEU A 276 2.38 -14.76 12.78
N LEU A 277 1.30 -15.41 13.22
CA LEU A 277 1.08 -15.83 14.61
C LEU A 277 0.40 -17.19 14.65
N GLY A 278 0.82 -18.06 15.56
CA GLY A 278 0.24 -19.37 15.81
C GLY A 278 0.34 -20.34 14.63
N ARG A 279 -0.66 -21.22 14.51
CA ARG A 279 -0.64 -22.33 13.55
C ARG A 279 -1.93 -22.44 12.77
N LYS A 280 -1.83 -22.86 11.50
CA LYS A 280 -2.99 -23.12 10.65
C LYS A 280 -2.78 -24.42 9.88
N LYS A 281 -3.76 -25.32 9.94
CA LYS A 281 -3.80 -26.56 9.19
C LYS A 281 -4.54 -26.33 7.89
N TRP A 282 -3.85 -26.54 6.79
CA TRP A 282 -4.36 -26.41 5.43
C TRP A 282 -4.52 -27.79 4.81
N LYS A 283 -5.65 -28.01 4.14
CA LYS A 283 -5.88 -29.19 3.31
C LYS A 283 -6.05 -28.71 1.87
N ILE A 284 -5.21 -29.20 0.98
CA ILE A 284 -5.13 -28.76 -0.42
C ILE A 284 -5.29 -29.97 -1.33
N TRP A 285 -6.19 -29.88 -2.29
CA TRP A 285 -6.42 -30.91 -3.29
C TRP A 285 -5.71 -30.55 -4.60
N PRO A 286 -5.25 -31.57 -5.35
CA PRO A 286 -4.69 -31.33 -6.68
C PRO A 286 -5.72 -30.65 -7.57
N ASN A 287 -5.28 -29.72 -8.42
CA ASN A 287 -6.15 -29.15 -9.43
C ASN A 287 -6.52 -30.25 -10.45
N THR A 288 -7.78 -30.66 -10.44
CA THR A 288 -8.32 -31.66 -11.38
C THR A 288 -8.72 -31.05 -12.71
N LYS A 289 -8.76 -29.71 -12.81
CA LYS A 289 -8.99 -28.99 -14.06
C LYS A 289 -7.67 -28.82 -14.80
N SER A 290 -7.68 -29.10 -16.10
CA SER A 290 -6.52 -28.84 -16.97
C SER A 290 -6.31 -27.35 -17.24
N ILE A 291 -7.32 -26.50 -17.02
CA ILE A 291 -7.34 -25.07 -17.36
C ILE A 291 -7.30 -24.22 -16.09
N LEU A 292 -6.45 -23.18 -16.10
CA LEU A 292 -6.34 -22.22 -15.01
C LEU A 292 -7.53 -21.24 -15.00
N PRO A 293 -8.10 -20.91 -13.82
CA PRO A 293 -9.14 -19.88 -13.73
C PRO A 293 -8.57 -18.49 -14.05
N ARG A 294 -9.37 -17.61 -14.64
CA ARG A 294 -9.00 -16.20 -14.80
C ARG A 294 -9.59 -15.33 -13.69
N LEU A 295 -8.92 -14.23 -13.41
CA LEU A 295 -9.36 -13.25 -12.42
C LEU A 295 -10.79 -12.77 -12.73
N TYR A 296 -11.67 -12.86 -11.73
CA TYR A 296 -13.10 -12.50 -11.79
C TYR A 296 -13.98 -13.39 -12.67
N GLU A 297 -13.48 -14.49 -13.23
CA GLU A 297 -14.35 -15.49 -13.86
C GLU A 297 -15.22 -16.19 -12.79
N PRO A 298 -16.52 -16.44 -13.06
CA PRO A 298 -17.39 -17.11 -12.11
C PRO A 298 -16.85 -18.47 -11.67
N PHE A 299 -16.89 -18.74 -10.36
CA PHE A 299 -16.51 -20.02 -9.81
C PHE A 299 -17.47 -21.13 -10.27
N HIS A 300 -16.91 -22.26 -10.69
CA HIS A 300 -17.70 -23.45 -10.99
C HIS A 300 -17.97 -24.24 -9.70
N SER A 301 -19.09 -24.98 -9.66
CA SER A 301 -19.42 -25.85 -8.52
C SER A 301 -18.28 -26.82 -8.20
N LEU A 302 -18.06 -27.04 -6.90
CA LEU A 302 -17.10 -28.01 -6.36
C LEU A 302 -17.64 -29.45 -6.37
N ASP A 303 -18.89 -29.66 -6.79
CA ASP A 303 -19.54 -30.97 -6.79
C ASP A 303 -18.78 -32.00 -7.64
N GLY A 304 -18.37 -33.11 -7.02
CA GLY A 304 -17.68 -34.21 -7.68
C GLY A 304 -16.18 -33.99 -7.97
N LEU A 305 -15.61 -32.83 -7.62
CA LEU A 305 -14.19 -32.50 -7.88
C LEU A 305 -13.21 -33.00 -6.81
N VAL A 306 -13.70 -33.50 -5.68
CA VAL A 306 -12.90 -33.70 -4.46
C VAL A 306 -13.23 -35.05 -3.80
N ASP A 307 -12.29 -36.02 -3.83
CA ASP A 307 -12.30 -37.17 -2.89
C ASP A 307 -11.75 -36.67 -1.55
N ASP A 308 -12.52 -36.81 -0.46
CA ASP A 308 -12.11 -36.39 0.88
C ASP A 308 -10.82 -37.06 1.36
N ARG A 309 -10.39 -38.17 0.74
CA ARG A 309 -9.11 -38.86 1.03
C ARG A 309 -7.90 -38.36 0.24
N GLY A 310 -8.08 -37.51 -0.78
CA GLY A 310 -7.01 -37.12 -1.72
C GLY A 310 -6.25 -35.83 -1.39
N GLY A 311 -6.68 -35.07 -0.38
CA GLY A 311 -6.08 -33.77 -0.05
C GLY A 311 -4.76 -33.90 0.72
N ARG A 312 -3.72 -33.18 0.27
CA ARG A 312 -2.47 -32.99 1.00
C ARG A 312 -2.72 -32.08 2.20
N VAL A 313 -2.26 -32.50 3.37
CA VAL A 313 -2.38 -31.71 4.61
C VAL A 313 -1.03 -31.08 4.92
N GLU A 314 -1.02 -29.76 5.11
CA GLU A 314 0.14 -29.00 5.56
C GLU A 314 -0.22 -28.18 6.81
N VAL A 315 0.70 -28.11 7.78
CA VAL A 315 0.51 -27.30 8.98
C VAL A 315 1.54 -26.17 8.93
N LEU A 316 1.06 -24.95 8.79
CA LEU A 316 1.88 -23.75 8.82
C LEU A 316 2.14 -23.36 10.27
N ARG A 317 3.40 -23.05 10.57
CA ARG A 317 3.84 -22.46 11.83
C ARG A 317 4.29 -21.03 11.58
N GLU A 318 4.42 -20.25 12.64
CA GLU A 318 4.93 -18.87 12.58
C GLU A 318 6.19 -18.77 11.70
N GLY A 319 6.13 -17.85 10.74
CA GLY A 319 7.18 -17.63 9.76
C GLY A 319 7.09 -18.46 8.49
N ASP A 320 6.40 -19.59 8.49
CA ASP A 320 6.24 -20.43 7.30
C ASP A 320 5.45 -19.70 6.20
N ILE A 321 5.83 -19.96 4.96
CA ILE A 321 5.17 -19.44 3.76
C ILE A 321 4.70 -20.59 2.91
N MET A 322 3.43 -20.60 2.54
CA MET A 322 2.84 -21.58 1.64
C MET A 322 2.37 -20.93 0.35
N TYR A 323 2.76 -21.49 -0.77
CA TYR A 323 2.27 -21.14 -2.08
C TYR A 323 1.14 -22.09 -2.51
N VAL A 324 0.02 -21.51 -2.94
CA VAL A 324 -1.12 -22.23 -3.53
C VAL A 324 -1.40 -21.65 -4.92
N PRO A 325 -1.22 -22.44 -6.00
CA PRO A 325 -1.55 -21.98 -7.35
C PRO A 325 -3.05 -21.84 -7.55
N ARG A 326 -3.47 -20.88 -8.37
CA ARG A 326 -4.88 -20.69 -8.77
C ARG A 326 -5.52 -21.98 -9.27
N GLY A 327 -6.78 -22.20 -8.91
CA GLY A 327 -7.54 -23.42 -9.24
C GLY A 327 -7.37 -24.61 -8.28
N HIS A 328 -6.43 -24.56 -7.34
CA HIS A 328 -6.30 -25.60 -6.32
C HIS A 328 -7.35 -25.43 -5.21
N VAL A 329 -8.22 -26.43 -5.05
CA VAL A 329 -9.21 -26.44 -3.97
C VAL A 329 -8.51 -26.59 -2.63
N HIS A 330 -8.91 -25.80 -1.64
CA HIS A 330 -8.32 -25.82 -0.31
C HIS A 330 -9.29 -25.39 0.79
N GLU A 331 -8.95 -25.74 2.03
CA GLU A 331 -9.61 -25.29 3.25
C GLU A 331 -8.58 -25.15 4.39
N ALA A 332 -8.85 -24.26 5.35
CA ALA A 332 -7.92 -23.95 6.43
C ALA A 332 -8.61 -23.89 7.80
N CYS A 333 -8.13 -24.69 8.74
CA CYS A 333 -8.64 -24.74 10.12
C CYS A 333 -7.52 -24.40 11.11
N THR A 334 -7.84 -23.67 12.18
CA THR A 334 -6.89 -23.37 13.26
C THR A 334 -6.62 -24.63 14.08
N ASP A 335 -5.37 -25.08 14.07
CA ASP A 335 -4.94 -26.31 14.74
C ASP A 335 -4.54 -26.04 16.20
N ILE A 336 -4.59 -27.06 17.06
CA ILE A 336 -4.13 -26.98 18.45
C ILE A 336 -3.20 -28.17 18.77
N ASP A 337 -2.17 -27.96 19.59
CA ASP A 337 -1.35 -29.09 20.09
C ASP A 337 -2.16 -29.91 21.09
N GLU A 338 -2.22 -31.24 20.92
CA GLU A 338 -2.90 -32.17 21.84
C GLU A 338 -2.21 -32.32 23.23
N GLY A 339 -1.29 -31.40 23.59
CA GLY A 339 -0.47 -31.51 24.81
C GLY A 339 -0.21 -30.22 25.60
N GLU A 340 -0.64 -29.04 25.15
CA GLU A 340 -0.45 -27.79 25.91
C GLU A 340 -1.66 -27.51 26.81
N SER A 341 -1.43 -27.43 28.13
CA SER A 341 -2.45 -27.02 29.11
C SER A 341 -2.87 -25.56 28.89
N GLU A 342 -4.11 -25.22 29.28
CA GLU A 342 -4.82 -23.93 29.11
C GLU A 342 -4.12 -22.63 29.60
N VAL A 343 -2.82 -22.66 29.92
CA VAL A 343 -2.10 -21.59 30.61
C VAL A 343 -1.70 -20.44 29.66
N ASN A 344 -1.57 -20.67 28.34
CA ASN A 344 -1.26 -19.63 27.34
C ASN A 344 -2.39 -19.45 26.32
N ALA A 345 -3.47 -18.76 26.70
CA ALA A 345 -4.65 -18.56 25.85
C ALA A 345 -4.36 -17.84 24.51
N SER A 346 -3.30 -17.03 24.41
CA SER A 346 -2.91 -16.33 23.17
C SER A 346 -2.18 -17.21 22.14
N ALA A 347 -1.54 -18.31 22.58
CA ALA A 347 -0.77 -19.21 21.71
C ALA A 347 -1.64 -20.09 20.78
N ASN A 348 -2.97 -20.07 20.98
CA ASN A 348 -3.92 -20.92 20.26
C ASN A 348 -4.65 -20.19 19.11
N TYR A 349 -4.41 -18.89 18.91
CA TYR A 349 -4.98 -18.11 17.80
C TYR A 349 -4.10 -18.21 16.57
N SER A 350 -4.66 -17.96 15.39
CA SER A 350 -3.91 -17.94 14.13
C SER A 350 -4.08 -16.59 13.43
N LEU A 351 -2.97 -15.97 13.06
CA LEU A 351 -2.92 -14.79 12.19
C LEU A 351 -2.08 -15.11 10.96
N HIS A 352 -2.62 -14.91 9.77
CA HIS A 352 -1.86 -15.02 8.53
C HIS A 352 -2.23 -13.94 7.53
N LEU A 353 -1.25 -13.54 6.74
CA LEU A 353 -1.40 -12.63 5.61
C LEU A 353 -1.38 -13.46 4.32
N THR A 354 -2.34 -13.23 3.42
CA THR A 354 -2.31 -13.79 2.07
C THR A 354 -1.94 -12.69 1.09
N LEU A 355 -0.99 -12.98 0.20
CA LEU A 355 -0.59 -12.12 -0.91
C LEU A 355 -1.01 -12.80 -2.22
N ALA A 356 -1.99 -12.22 -2.87
CA ALA A 356 -2.63 -12.68 -4.08
C ALA A 356 -1.94 -12.08 -5.30
N ILE A 357 -1.23 -12.88 -6.07
CA ILE A 357 -0.67 -12.46 -7.36
C ILE A 357 -1.79 -12.54 -8.39
N GLU A 358 -2.30 -11.36 -8.73
CA GLU A 358 -3.40 -11.16 -9.67
C GLU A 358 -2.85 -11.16 -11.09
N VAL A 359 -3.39 -12.05 -11.92
CA VAL A 359 -3.00 -12.20 -13.32
C VAL A 359 -4.16 -11.73 -14.15
N GLU A 360 -4.05 -10.53 -14.70
CA GLU A 360 -5.08 -9.97 -15.57
C GLU A 360 -4.88 -10.38 -17.02
N LEU A 361 -5.97 -10.31 -17.79
CA LEU A 361 -6.03 -10.71 -19.20
C LEU A 361 -4.86 -10.21 -20.06
N PRO A 362 -4.42 -8.93 -19.99
CA PRO A 362 -3.31 -8.46 -20.82
C PRO A 362 -1.96 -9.13 -20.47
N PHE A 363 -1.83 -9.66 -19.26
CA PHE A 363 -0.59 -10.18 -18.69
C PHE A 363 -0.55 -11.71 -18.61
N GLU A 364 -1.49 -12.39 -19.26
CA GLU A 364 -1.41 -13.81 -19.65
C GLU A 364 -0.73 -13.96 -21.03
N TRP A 365 -0.33 -15.18 -21.40
CA TRP A 365 0.22 -15.44 -22.73
C TRP A 365 -0.76 -15.17 -23.87
N GLU A 366 -2.06 -15.32 -23.63
CA GLU A 366 -3.14 -14.86 -24.51
C GLU A 366 -3.06 -13.34 -24.74
N GLY A 367 -2.99 -12.54 -23.67
CA GLY A 367 -2.83 -11.10 -23.74
C GLY A 367 -1.58 -10.68 -24.50
N PHE A 368 -0.44 -11.31 -24.20
CA PHE A 368 0.81 -11.09 -24.94
C PHE A 368 0.67 -11.37 -26.45
N THR A 369 -0.08 -12.41 -26.82
CA THR A 369 -0.35 -12.74 -28.22
C THR A 369 -1.23 -11.68 -28.90
N HIS A 370 -2.23 -11.15 -28.20
CA HIS A 370 -3.03 -10.03 -28.73
C HIS A 370 -2.21 -8.76 -28.93
N ILE A 371 -1.27 -8.48 -28.02
CA ILE A 371 -0.31 -7.37 -28.17
C ILE A 371 0.59 -7.60 -29.37
N ALA A 372 1.10 -8.82 -29.56
CA ALA A 372 1.91 -9.17 -30.74
C ALA A 372 1.13 -9.00 -32.05
N LEU A 373 -0.15 -9.37 -32.09
CA LEU A 373 -1.03 -9.17 -33.24
C LEU A 373 -1.20 -7.68 -33.55
N HIS A 374 -1.41 -6.86 -32.52
CA HIS A 374 -1.50 -5.41 -32.65
C HIS A 374 -0.20 -4.80 -33.19
N CYS A 375 0.95 -5.15 -32.61
CA CYS A 375 2.27 -4.63 -33.04
C CYS A 375 2.55 -4.98 -34.50
N TRP A 376 2.33 -6.25 -34.88
CA TRP A 376 2.52 -6.70 -36.25
C TRP A 376 1.60 -5.96 -37.23
N LEU A 377 0.33 -5.72 -36.85
CA LEU A 377 -0.62 -4.98 -37.69
C LEU A 377 -0.21 -3.51 -37.88
N GLU A 378 0.26 -2.84 -36.84
CA GLU A 378 0.76 -1.45 -36.94
C GLU A 378 2.04 -1.36 -37.79
N GLU A 379 2.92 -2.36 -37.73
CA GLU A 379 4.11 -2.43 -38.60
C GLU A 379 3.73 -2.57 -40.08
N GLN A 380 2.72 -3.39 -40.42
CA GLN A 380 2.28 -3.53 -41.81
C GLN A 380 1.78 -2.19 -42.40
N LYS A 381 1.13 -1.34 -41.58
CA LYS A 381 0.66 0.00 -42.01
C LYS A 381 1.82 0.94 -42.37
N LEU A 382 2.97 0.80 -41.70
CA LEU A 382 4.18 1.59 -41.98
C LEU A 382 4.86 1.18 -43.29
N VAL A 383 4.78 -0.10 -43.66
CA VAL A 383 5.38 -0.62 -44.90
C VAL A 383 4.49 -0.36 -46.12
N GLY A 384 3.15 -0.41 -45.96
CA GLY A 384 2.18 -0.16 -47.05
C GLY A 384 2.15 1.28 -47.59
N SER A 385 2.75 2.25 -46.89
CA SER A 385 2.83 3.65 -47.34
C SER A 385 3.87 3.88 -48.45
N SER A 386 4.63 2.85 -48.86
CA SER A 386 5.52 2.88 -50.02
C SER A 386 4.94 2.17 -51.26
N GLY A 387 3.80 2.65 -51.78
CA GLY A 387 3.40 2.56 -53.20
C GLY A 387 3.53 1.23 -53.96
N SER A 388 2.93 0.13 -53.50
CA SER A 388 2.75 -1.08 -54.32
C SER A 388 1.34 -1.70 -54.21
N VAL A 389 0.98 -2.55 -55.18
CA VAL A 389 -0.39 -2.95 -55.55
C VAL A 389 -0.95 -4.08 -54.66
N GLU A 390 -1.00 -3.90 -53.33
CA GLU A 390 -1.69 -4.82 -52.39
C GLU A 390 -2.96 -4.19 -51.79
N SER A 391 -3.76 -3.52 -52.62
CA SER A 391 -4.80 -2.57 -52.17
C SER A 391 -6.06 -3.15 -51.50
N ARG A 392 -6.28 -4.49 -51.49
CA ARG A 392 -7.52 -5.09 -50.96
C ARG A 392 -7.35 -5.81 -49.62
N MET A 393 -6.21 -6.47 -49.41
CA MET A 393 -5.90 -7.10 -48.12
C MET A 393 -5.56 -6.06 -47.04
N GLU A 394 -4.93 -4.94 -47.42
CA GLU A 394 -4.60 -3.85 -46.49
C GLU A 394 -5.86 -3.16 -45.92
N GLU A 395 -6.90 -2.96 -46.74
CA GLU A 395 -8.17 -2.38 -46.29
C GLU A 395 -8.94 -3.33 -45.34
N GLN A 396 -8.81 -4.65 -45.53
CA GLN A 396 -9.56 -5.66 -44.77
C GLN A 396 -8.79 -6.21 -43.55
N ALA A 397 -7.50 -5.89 -43.42
CA ALA A 397 -6.63 -6.38 -42.35
C ALA A 397 -7.18 -6.13 -40.92
N PRO A 398 -7.79 -4.97 -40.58
CA PRO A 398 -8.37 -4.76 -39.26
C PRO A 398 -9.52 -5.72 -38.92
N LEU A 399 -10.35 -6.08 -39.89
CA LEU A 399 -11.47 -7.02 -39.69
C LEU A 399 -10.95 -8.46 -39.55
N PHE A 400 -9.94 -8.86 -40.33
CA PHE A 400 -9.29 -10.16 -40.12
C PHE A 400 -8.55 -10.24 -38.78
N ALA A 401 -7.92 -9.15 -38.33
CA ALA A 401 -7.33 -9.06 -37.00
C ALA A 401 -8.40 -9.23 -35.91
N LEU A 402 -9.55 -8.56 -36.04
CA LEU A 402 -10.68 -8.71 -35.12
C LEU A 402 -11.14 -10.17 -35.02
N LEU A 403 -11.29 -10.88 -36.14
CA LEU A 403 -11.62 -12.31 -36.12
C LEU A 403 -10.52 -13.15 -35.47
N LEU A 404 -9.25 -12.81 -35.70
CA LEU A 404 -8.12 -13.54 -35.14
C LEU A 404 -8.02 -13.32 -33.62
N HIS A 405 -8.32 -12.13 -33.09
CA HIS A 405 -8.49 -11.91 -31.66
C HIS A 405 -9.55 -12.87 -31.08
N VAL A 406 -10.71 -12.99 -31.72
CA VAL A 406 -11.75 -13.94 -31.30
C VAL A 406 -11.26 -15.40 -31.36
N ALA A 407 -10.56 -15.78 -32.44
CA ALA A 407 -10.04 -17.14 -32.59
C ALA A 407 -8.99 -17.50 -31.52
N ILE A 408 -8.08 -16.58 -31.20
CA ILE A 408 -7.08 -16.75 -30.13
C ILE A 408 -7.78 -16.92 -28.77
N ARG A 409 -8.81 -16.11 -28.48
CA ARG A 409 -9.62 -16.24 -27.27
C ARG A 409 -10.27 -17.63 -27.17
N LEU A 410 -10.89 -18.11 -28.25
CA LEU A 410 -11.51 -19.44 -28.25
C LEU A 410 -10.49 -20.58 -28.08
N LEU A 411 -9.28 -20.41 -28.59
CA LEU A 411 -8.18 -21.37 -28.39
C LEU A 411 -7.72 -21.38 -26.93
N SER A 412 -7.60 -20.22 -26.29
CA SER A 412 -7.17 -20.07 -24.90
C SER A 412 -8.11 -20.75 -23.88
N ASP A 413 -9.37 -20.99 -24.22
CA ASP A 413 -10.31 -21.71 -23.36
C ASP A 413 -10.03 -23.22 -23.30
N LYS A 414 -9.20 -23.73 -24.22
CA LYS A 414 -8.81 -25.14 -24.33
C LYS A 414 -7.32 -25.36 -24.11
N ASP A 415 -6.52 -24.31 -24.19
CA ASP A 415 -5.07 -24.37 -24.09
C ASP A 415 -4.58 -23.80 -22.73
N PRO A 416 -3.98 -24.62 -21.86
CA PRO A 416 -3.50 -24.15 -20.57
C PRO A 416 -2.31 -23.20 -20.66
N THR A 417 -1.49 -23.27 -21.70
CA THR A 417 -0.30 -22.43 -21.87
C THR A 417 -0.71 -20.99 -22.16
N LEU A 418 -1.73 -20.77 -22.99
CA LEU A 418 -2.26 -19.42 -23.26
C LEU A 418 -2.82 -18.74 -22.01
N ARG A 419 -3.37 -19.50 -21.06
CA ARG A 419 -3.87 -18.96 -19.79
C ARG A 419 -2.77 -18.74 -18.75
N LYS A 420 -1.54 -19.24 -18.94
CA LYS A 420 -0.46 -19.03 -17.97
C LYS A 420 -0.04 -17.56 -17.93
N THR A 421 0.49 -17.17 -16.78
CA THR A 421 1.07 -15.86 -16.56
C THR A 421 2.21 -15.60 -17.54
N CYS A 422 2.19 -14.45 -18.21
CA CYS A 422 3.29 -13.99 -19.04
C CYS A 422 4.31 -13.23 -18.18
N MET A 423 5.46 -13.84 -17.91
CA MET A 423 6.51 -13.27 -17.04
C MET A 423 7.58 -12.49 -17.83
N VAL A 424 7.26 -11.99 -19.03
CA VAL A 424 8.25 -11.27 -19.88
C VAL A 424 8.78 -9.99 -19.24
N ALA A 425 7.94 -9.28 -18.49
CA ALA A 425 8.30 -8.06 -17.75
C ALA A 425 8.72 -8.33 -16.29
N ALA A 426 8.94 -9.59 -15.91
CA ALA A 426 9.39 -9.93 -14.57
C ALA A 426 10.78 -9.34 -14.29
N LYS A 427 10.92 -8.58 -13.18
CA LYS A 427 12.21 -8.01 -12.74
C LYS A 427 13.06 -9.09 -12.06
N LEU A 428 13.50 -10.05 -12.85
CA LEU A 428 14.34 -11.16 -12.41
C LEU A 428 15.81 -10.72 -12.31
N PRO A 429 16.58 -11.23 -11.32
CA PRO A 429 18.02 -11.05 -11.29
C PRO A 429 18.71 -11.47 -12.59
N SER A 430 19.71 -10.71 -13.02
CA SER A 430 20.37 -10.87 -14.34
C SER A 430 21.04 -12.24 -14.57
N SER A 431 21.30 -12.99 -13.50
CA SER A 431 21.88 -14.33 -13.51
C SER A 431 20.92 -15.41 -14.04
N ILE A 432 19.61 -15.17 -13.96
CA ILE A 432 18.55 -16.14 -14.31
C ILE A 432 18.31 -16.12 -15.82
N LYS A 433 19.27 -16.67 -16.57
CA LYS A 433 19.20 -16.73 -18.05
C LYS A 433 18.18 -17.74 -18.56
N SER A 434 17.95 -18.83 -17.82
CA SER A 434 17.13 -19.96 -18.29
C SER A 434 15.66 -19.57 -18.50
N VAL A 435 15.08 -18.82 -17.55
CA VAL A 435 13.69 -18.34 -17.59
C VAL A 435 13.47 -17.39 -18.77
N ARG A 436 14.42 -16.47 -19.04
CA ARG A 436 14.34 -15.55 -20.18
C ARG A 436 14.43 -16.26 -21.52
N SER A 437 15.33 -17.23 -21.67
CA SER A 437 15.42 -18.01 -22.91
C SER A 437 14.16 -18.88 -23.13
N SER A 438 13.50 -19.31 -22.06
CA SER A 438 12.27 -20.08 -22.14
C SER A 438 11.11 -19.29 -22.74
N HIS A 439 11.02 -17.98 -22.49
CA HIS A 439 9.86 -17.18 -22.93
C HIS A 439 9.75 -17.06 -24.45
N ARG A 440 10.88 -16.89 -25.17
CA ARG A 440 10.85 -16.86 -26.64
C ARG A 440 10.39 -18.19 -27.22
N SER A 441 10.88 -19.31 -26.68
CA SER A 441 10.44 -20.64 -27.13
C SER A 441 8.97 -20.90 -26.84
N ILE A 442 8.45 -20.44 -25.70
CA ILE A 442 7.00 -20.53 -25.39
C ILE A 442 6.20 -19.70 -26.39
N PHE A 443 6.65 -18.49 -26.72
CA PHE A 443 5.99 -17.64 -27.71
C PHE A 443 5.97 -18.29 -29.10
N ASP A 444 7.09 -18.84 -29.55
CA ASP A 444 7.18 -19.55 -30.84
C ASP A 444 6.21 -20.76 -30.86
N GLU A 445 6.15 -21.53 -29.77
CA GLU A 445 5.22 -22.66 -29.63
C GLU A 445 3.75 -22.21 -29.66
N ILE A 446 3.43 -21.07 -29.05
CA ILE A 446 2.10 -20.45 -29.09
C ILE A 446 1.73 -20.05 -30.52
N LEU A 447 2.64 -19.40 -31.26
CA LEU A 447 2.39 -19.01 -32.66
C LEU A 447 2.15 -20.23 -33.56
N ASP A 448 2.95 -21.29 -33.38
CA ASP A 448 2.76 -22.57 -34.07
C ASP A 448 1.43 -23.24 -33.72
N ASN A 449 0.99 -23.12 -32.48
CA ASN A 449 -0.31 -23.63 -32.03
C ASN A 449 -1.47 -22.83 -32.64
N ILE A 450 -1.37 -21.51 -32.66
CA ILE A 450 -2.35 -20.62 -33.30
C ILE A 450 -2.46 -20.93 -34.80
N ASP A 451 -1.35 -21.05 -35.51
CA ASP A 451 -1.37 -21.31 -36.96
C ASP A 451 -2.05 -22.65 -37.26
N ARG A 452 -1.86 -23.67 -36.41
CA ARG A 452 -2.46 -25.00 -36.59
C ARG A 452 -3.93 -25.08 -36.13
N ASN A 453 -4.28 -24.45 -35.01
CA ASN A 453 -5.51 -24.77 -34.29
C ASN A 453 -6.54 -23.62 -34.19
N CYS A 454 -6.18 -22.37 -34.49
CA CYS A 454 -7.19 -21.31 -34.60
C CYS A 454 -8.02 -21.49 -35.88
N GLY A 455 -9.31 -21.82 -35.72
CA GLY A 455 -10.23 -22.10 -36.81
C GLY A 455 -11.13 -20.92 -37.17
N PHE A 456 -11.26 -20.64 -38.47
CA PHE A 456 -12.16 -19.61 -39.02
C PHE A 456 -13.62 -19.82 -38.60
N GLU A 457 -14.11 -21.06 -38.73
CA GLU A 457 -15.54 -21.38 -38.57
C GLU A 457 -16.05 -21.20 -37.13
N ASP A 458 -15.25 -21.56 -36.13
CA ASP A 458 -15.66 -21.41 -34.72
C ASP A 458 -15.65 -19.94 -34.30
N ALA A 459 -14.65 -19.16 -34.74
CA ALA A 459 -14.60 -17.72 -34.51
C ALA A 459 -15.78 -17.02 -35.20
N LEU A 460 -16.04 -17.35 -36.47
CA LEU A 460 -17.15 -16.78 -37.23
C LEU A 460 -18.50 -17.09 -36.58
N ARG A 461 -18.72 -18.32 -36.13
CA ARG A 461 -19.97 -18.71 -35.43
C ARG A 461 -20.18 -17.91 -34.14
N SER A 462 -19.12 -17.64 -33.40
CA SER A 462 -19.19 -16.80 -32.19
C SER A 462 -19.62 -15.37 -32.54
N VAL A 463 -19.11 -14.82 -33.64
CA VAL A 463 -19.49 -13.49 -34.14
C VAL A 463 -20.93 -13.46 -34.66
N GLU A 464 -21.33 -14.46 -35.47
CA GLU A 464 -22.69 -14.61 -35.98
C GLU A 464 -23.73 -14.63 -34.84
N LEU A 465 -23.43 -15.33 -33.74
CA LEU A 465 -24.31 -15.41 -32.58
C LEU A 465 -24.49 -14.05 -31.89
N ALA A 466 -23.40 -13.36 -31.60
CA ALA A 466 -23.42 -12.07 -30.93
C ALA A 466 -24.15 -10.98 -31.75
N VAL A 467 -23.88 -10.90 -33.05
CA VAL A 467 -24.56 -9.96 -33.95
C VAL A 467 -26.05 -10.27 -34.04
N LYS A 468 -26.41 -11.55 -34.18
CA LYS A 468 -27.81 -11.98 -34.21
C LYS A 468 -28.57 -11.63 -32.93
N GLU A 469 -27.93 -11.76 -31.78
CA GLU A 469 -28.52 -11.45 -30.47
C GLU A 469 -28.42 -9.96 -30.11
N ARG A 470 -27.67 -9.17 -30.90
CA ARG A 470 -27.29 -7.78 -30.58
C ARG A 470 -26.68 -7.66 -29.18
N ASN A 471 -25.79 -8.60 -28.87
CA ASN A 471 -25.17 -8.74 -27.56
C ASN A 471 -23.65 -8.85 -27.72
N ASP A 472 -22.94 -7.81 -27.31
CA ASP A 472 -21.48 -7.73 -27.35
C ASP A 472 -20.81 -8.06 -26.00
N GLU A 473 -21.58 -8.39 -24.95
CA GLU A 473 -21.08 -8.88 -23.65
C GLU A 473 -20.00 -9.97 -23.77
N PRO A 474 -20.13 -10.99 -24.66
CA PRO A 474 -19.10 -12.02 -24.83
C PRO A 474 -17.75 -11.49 -25.34
N PHE A 475 -17.70 -10.24 -25.81
CA PHE A 475 -16.52 -9.60 -26.35
C PHE A 475 -15.95 -8.49 -25.47
N GLN A 476 -16.60 -8.14 -24.35
CA GLN A 476 -16.11 -7.10 -23.41
C GLN A 476 -14.69 -7.36 -22.88
N TRP A 477 -14.22 -8.62 -22.91
CA TRP A 477 -12.84 -8.97 -22.59
C TRP A 477 -11.80 -8.26 -23.47
N MET A 478 -12.16 -7.77 -24.67
CA MET A 478 -11.23 -7.11 -25.59
C MET A 478 -11.10 -5.61 -25.36
N CYS A 479 -11.91 -5.02 -24.47
CA CYS A 479 -11.92 -3.59 -24.16
C CYS A 479 -10.53 -3.03 -23.81
N TRP A 480 -9.69 -3.80 -23.11
CA TRP A 480 -8.35 -3.37 -22.73
C TRP A 480 -7.43 -3.09 -23.94
N LEU A 481 -7.70 -3.67 -25.12
CA LEU A 481 -6.93 -3.41 -26.34
C LEU A 481 -6.96 -1.94 -26.77
N ARG A 482 -7.97 -1.16 -26.33
CA ARG A 482 -8.06 0.29 -26.55
C ARG A 482 -6.85 1.07 -26.00
N HIS A 483 -6.14 0.50 -25.03
CA HIS A 483 -4.99 1.11 -24.39
C HIS A 483 -3.69 0.93 -25.16
N LEU A 484 -3.67 0.07 -26.18
CA LEU A 484 -2.53 -0.08 -27.08
C LEU A 484 -2.41 1.16 -28.00
N PRO A 485 -1.19 1.63 -28.28
CA PRO A 485 -0.99 2.81 -29.11
C PRO A 485 -1.48 2.56 -30.54
N GLN A 486 -2.24 3.51 -31.08
CA GLN A 486 -2.75 3.46 -32.45
C GLN A 486 -2.26 4.71 -33.19
N GLN A 487 -1.65 4.55 -34.38
CA GLN A 487 -1.19 5.72 -35.13
C GLN A 487 -2.35 6.56 -35.69
N GLN A 488 -2.26 7.89 -35.56
CA GLN A 488 -3.19 8.81 -36.24
C GLN A 488 -2.88 8.86 -37.73
N GLN A 489 -3.76 8.31 -38.58
CA GLN A 489 -3.66 8.52 -40.02
C GLN A 489 -4.09 9.94 -40.40
N GLN A 490 -3.24 10.65 -41.16
CA GLN A 490 -3.46 12.04 -41.56
C GLN A 490 -4.54 12.24 -42.64
N HIS A 491 -5.10 11.20 -43.27
CA HIS A 491 -6.08 11.36 -44.34
C HIS A 491 -7.19 10.32 -44.19
N GLY A 492 -8.42 10.79 -43.95
CA GLY A 492 -9.55 9.97 -43.55
C GLY A 492 -9.96 8.91 -44.56
N ARG A 493 -9.86 7.64 -44.15
CA ARG A 493 -10.84 6.54 -44.34
C ARG A 493 -10.21 5.22 -43.89
N SER A 494 -10.13 5.02 -42.58
CA SER A 494 -10.20 3.70 -41.94
C SER A 494 -10.69 3.98 -40.52
N SER A 495 -11.90 3.55 -40.19
CA SER A 495 -12.50 3.74 -38.87
C SER A 495 -11.70 2.96 -37.85
N ARG A 496 -11.07 3.68 -36.92
CA ARG A 496 -10.53 3.13 -35.68
C ARG A 496 -11.55 2.18 -35.06
N ILE A 497 -11.18 0.91 -34.84
CA ILE A 497 -12.04 -0.04 -34.11
C ILE A 497 -12.07 0.44 -32.66
N ASP A 498 -13.27 0.77 -32.18
CA ASP A 498 -13.50 0.98 -30.76
C ASP A 498 -13.70 -0.40 -30.12
N PHE A 499 -12.71 -0.86 -29.36
CA PHE A 499 -12.77 -2.17 -28.71
C PHE A 499 -13.79 -2.23 -27.56
N CYS A 500 -14.42 -1.10 -27.20
CA CYS A 500 -15.54 -1.05 -26.26
C CYS A 500 -16.92 -1.09 -26.94
N ASP A 501 -16.98 -0.87 -28.25
CA ASP A 501 -18.19 -0.98 -29.06
C ASP A 501 -17.85 -1.68 -30.38
N VAL A 502 -17.80 -3.00 -30.29
CA VAL A 502 -17.34 -3.87 -31.39
C VAL A 502 -18.48 -4.37 -32.26
N LEU A 503 -19.74 -4.13 -31.90
CA LEU A 503 -20.89 -4.68 -32.62
C LEU A 503 -20.94 -4.21 -34.08
N GLY A 504 -20.68 -2.92 -34.33
CA GLY A 504 -20.60 -2.37 -35.69
C GLY A 504 -19.48 -3.00 -36.55
N PRO A 505 -18.22 -3.03 -36.07
CA PRO A 505 -17.13 -3.77 -36.74
C PRO A 505 -17.43 -5.25 -36.98
N LEU A 506 -18.12 -5.92 -36.07
CA LEU A 506 -18.52 -7.33 -36.23
C LEU A 506 -19.61 -7.50 -37.30
N GLU A 507 -20.57 -6.58 -37.40
CA GLU A 507 -21.55 -6.55 -38.51
C GLU A 507 -20.86 -6.37 -39.86
N GLU A 508 -19.92 -5.43 -39.97
CA GLU A 508 -19.12 -5.20 -41.19
C GLU A 508 -18.33 -6.44 -41.60
N LEU A 509 -17.77 -7.15 -40.62
CA LEU A 509 -17.05 -8.40 -40.83
C LEU A 509 -17.95 -9.51 -41.39
N LEU A 510 -19.18 -9.64 -40.87
CA LEU A 510 -20.14 -10.62 -41.38
C LEU A 510 -20.61 -10.27 -42.81
N ASP A 511 -20.86 -9.00 -43.08
CA ASP A 511 -21.23 -8.53 -44.42
C ASP A 511 -20.13 -8.84 -45.43
N MET A 512 -18.86 -8.62 -45.07
CA MET A 512 -17.70 -8.96 -45.89
C MET A 512 -17.66 -10.47 -46.23
N PHE A 513 -17.89 -11.34 -45.25
CA PHE A 513 -17.81 -12.80 -45.44
C PHE A 513 -19.07 -13.45 -46.03
N SER A 514 -20.20 -12.73 -46.02
CA SER A 514 -21.47 -13.22 -46.58
C SER A 514 -21.43 -13.47 -48.10
N SER A 515 -20.49 -12.82 -48.80
CA SER A 515 -20.39 -12.86 -50.26
C SER A 515 -19.67 -14.10 -50.82
N ASP A 516 -18.64 -14.61 -50.13
CA ASP A 516 -17.86 -15.80 -50.50
C ASP A 516 -17.11 -16.38 -49.28
N ARG A 517 -17.77 -17.32 -48.56
CA ARG A 517 -17.28 -17.88 -47.29
C ARG A 517 -16.02 -18.74 -47.48
N GLU A 518 -15.91 -19.49 -48.58
CA GLU A 518 -14.73 -20.32 -48.85
C GLU A 518 -13.49 -19.46 -49.08
N ARG A 519 -13.65 -18.39 -49.88
CA ARG A 519 -12.56 -17.43 -50.11
C ARG A 519 -12.19 -16.68 -48.83
N ALA A 520 -13.17 -16.22 -48.06
CA ALA A 520 -12.93 -15.55 -46.78
C ALA A 520 -12.14 -16.44 -45.79
N SER A 521 -12.46 -17.74 -45.74
CA SER A 521 -11.74 -18.71 -44.93
C SER A 521 -10.29 -18.88 -45.37
N ALA A 522 -10.04 -18.95 -46.69
CA ALA A 522 -8.70 -19.02 -47.25
C ALA A 522 -7.89 -17.74 -47.00
N ASP A 523 -8.50 -16.57 -47.19
CA ASP A 523 -7.86 -15.27 -46.95
C ASP A 523 -7.54 -15.07 -45.46
N PHE A 524 -8.43 -15.50 -44.55
CA PHE A 524 -8.16 -15.52 -43.10
C PHE A 524 -7.01 -16.47 -42.75
N ALA A 525 -6.96 -17.66 -43.35
CA ALA A 525 -5.89 -18.61 -43.12
C ALA A 525 -4.52 -18.04 -43.56
N ASP A 526 -4.44 -17.37 -44.71
CA ASP A 526 -3.23 -16.67 -45.14
C ASP A 526 -2.83 -15.54 -44.19
N PHE A 527 -3.79 -14.71 -43.78
CA PHE A 527 -3.57 -13.62 -42.82
C PHE A 527 -3.00 -14.14 -41.49
N LYS A 528 -3.63 -15.19 -40.92
CA LYS A 528 -3.17 -15.86 -39.70
C LYS A 528 -1.76 -16.43 -39.87
N SER A 529 -1.50 -17.14 -40.95
CA SER A 529 -0.18 -17.70 -41.24
C SER A 529 0.90 -16.62 -41.40
N ARG A 530 0.58 -15.46 -41.99
CA ARG A 530 1.51 -14.33 -42.08
C ARG A 530 1.83 -13.75 -40.71
N PHE A 531 0.81 -13.57 -39.86
CA PHE A 531 0.99 -13.16 -38.47
C PHE A 531 1.93 -14.12 -37.73
N CYS A 532 1.62 -15.42 -37.69
CA CYS A 532 2.41 -16.40 -36.95
C CYS A 532 3.87 -16.52 -37.44
N ARG A 533 4.17 -16.20 -38.70
CA ARG A 533 5.55 -16.25 -39.22
C ARG A 533 6.35 -14.96 -39.05
N ARG A 534 5.67 -13.82 -38.89
CA ARG A 534 6.30 -12.48 -38.92
C ARG A 534 6.16 -11.70 -37.62
N ALA A 535 5.32 -12.14 -36.68
CA ALA A 535 5.21 -11.49 -35.38
C ALA A 535 6.54 -11.55 -34.63
N MET A 536 7.00 -10.39 -34.15
CA MET A 536 8.27 -10.24 -33.48
C MET A 536 8.08 -10.20 -31.96
N TYR A 537 8.77 -11.11 -31.26
CA TYR A 537 8.73 -11.20 -29.79
C TYR A 537 9.16 -9.89 -29.11
N ASP A 538 10.23 -9.25 -29.60
CA ASP A 538 10.84 -8.09 -28.93
C ASP A 538 9.95 -6.83 -29.03
N ASP A 539 9.20 -6.69 -30.13
CA ASP A 539 8.22 -5.61 -30.30
C ASP A 539 7.06 -5.79 -29.32
N ALA A 540 6.52 -7.02 -29.23
CA ALA A 540 5.47 -7.33 -28.26
C ALA A 540 5.92 -7.11 -26.81
N CYS A 541 7.19 -7.38 -26.46
CA CYS A 541 7.74 -7.10 -25.14
C CYS A 541 7.73 -5.62 -24.79
N SER A 542 8.15 -4.75 -25.72
CA SER A 542 8.22 -3.30 -25.49
C SER A 542 6.83 -2.72 -25.19
N GLU A 543 5.83 -3.16 -25.94
CA GLU A 543 4.45 -2.70 -25.82
C GLU A 543 3.77 -3.28 -24.58
N PHE A 544 4.08 -4.54 -24.24
CA PHE A 544 3.65 -5.17 -22.99
C PHE A 544 4.18 -4.42 -21.76
N GLU A 545 5.47 -4.07 -21.74
CA GLU A 545 6.08 -3.30 -20.65
C GLU A 545 5.46 -1.91 -20.53
N ALA A 546 5.21 -1.23 -21.66
CA ALA A 546 4.54 0.07 -21.68
C ALA A 546 3.12 -0.01 -21.08
N LEU A 547 2.35 -1.04 -21.47
CA LEU A 547 1.01 -1.28 -20.92
C LEU A 547 1.06 -1.57 -19.41
N LEU A 548 2.01 -2.40 -18.96
CA LEU A 548 2.21 -2.72 -17.56
C LEU A 548 2.50 -1.47 -16.71
N VAL A 549 3.30 -0.53 -17.23
CA VAL A 549 3.59 0.75 -16.57
C VAL A 549 2.32 1.57 -16.38
N LEU A 550 1.42 1.60 -17.37
CA LEU A 550 0.14 2.32 -17.26
C LEU A 550 -0.77 1.71 -16.20
N TYR A 551 -0.94 0.39 -16.21
CA TYR A 551 -1.73 -0.35 -15.21
C TYR A 551 -1.20 -0.11 -13.79
N ARG A 552 0.12 -0.17 -13.60
CA ARG A 552 0.76 0.08 -12.31
C ARG A 552 0.63 1.53 -11.84
N ALA A 553 0.66 2.49 -12.76
CA ALA A 553 0.53 3.89 -12.42
C ALA A 553 -0.84 4.20 -11.78
N GLY A 554 -1.93 3.70 -12.38
CA GLY A 554 -3.28 3.84 -11.83
C GLY A 554 -3.40 3.26 -10.42
N ARG A 555 -2.92 2.02 -10.23
CA ARG A 555 -2.98 1.33 -8.94
C ARG A 555 -2.11 1.95 -7.87
N THR A 556 -0.91 2.38 -8.24
CA THR A 556 0.00 3.06 -7.30
C THR A 556 -0.64 4.34 -6.76
N ARG A 557 -1.32 5.10 -7.63
CA ARG A 557 -2.05 6.31 -7.21
C ARG A 557 -3.22 5.97 -6.29
N TYR A 558 -3.98 4.92 -6.61
CA TYR A 558 -5.05 4.42 -5.75
C TYR A 558 -4.52 4.00 -4.37
N THR A 559 -3.47 3.18 -4.32
CA THR A 559 -2.87 2.71 -3.07
C THR A 559 -2.38 3.86 -2.20
N LYS A 560 -1.64 4.83 -2.76
CA LYS A 560 -1.19 6.02 -2.02
C LYS A 560 -2.35 6.88 -1.53
N GLY A 561 -3.38 7.02 -2.36
CA GLY A 561 -4.63 7.67 -2.01
C GLY A 561 -5.27 7.06 -0.76
N MET A 562 -5.44 5.75 -0.76
CA MET A 562 -6.04 5.02 0.35
C MET A 562 -5.16 4.99 1.60
N LEU A 563 -3.85 4.83 1.47
CA LEU A 563 -2.92 4.87 2.61
C LEU A 563 -2.97 6.23 3.31
N ALA A 564 -3.06 7.33 2.55
CA ALA A 564 -3.19 8.66 3.12
C ALA A 564 -4.50 8.87 3.92
N LEU A 565 -5.57 8.16 3.56
CA LEU A 565 -6.84 8.18 4.30
C LEU A 565 -6.82 7.26 5.53
N HIS A 566 -5.95 6.26 5.58
CA HIS A 566 -5.77 5.37 6.73
C HIS A 566 -4.70 5.89 7.72
N GLY A 567 -3.81 6.78 7.28
CA GLY A 567 -2.69 7.26 8.07
C GLY A 567 -2.99 8.46 8.97
N LYS A 568 -3.12 8.22 10.28
CA LYS A 568 -2.35 9.06 11.23
C LYS A 568 -0.90 8.88 10.84
N HIS A 569 -0.25 9.94 10.35
CA HIS A 569 1.20 9.95 10.17
C HIS A 569 1.82 9.42 11.47
N GLY A 570 2.64 8.38 11.36
CA GLY A 570 3.00 7.47 12.43
C GLY A 570 3.13 8.12 13.80
N GLY A 571 2.36 7.63 14.76
CA GLY A 571 2.82 7.68 16.14
C GLY A 571 4.13 6.91 16.19
N VAL A 572 5.16 7.54 16.77
CA VAL A 572 6.38 7.01 17.40
C VAL A 572 7.43 8.11 17.28
N GLY A 573 8.34 8.21 18.26
CA GLY A 573 9.42 9.20 18.18
C GLY A 573 10.30 9.05 16.95
N GLY A 574 11.29 9.93 16.79
CA GLY A 574 12.16 9.92 15.61
C GLY A 574 11.63 10.78 14.46
N SER A 575 10.58 11.57 14.73
CA SER A 575 10.01 12.58 13.81
C SER A 575 10.98 13.71 13.46
N GLY A 576 12.10 13.81 14.19
CA GLY A 576 13.05 14.92 14.11
C GLY A 576 12.59 16.17 14.86
N ILE A 577 11.39 16.16 15.47
CA ILE A 577 10.82 17.27 16.24
C ILE A 577 10.46 16.88 17.69
N ASP A 578 10.34 15.59 18.01
CA ASP A 578 9.94 15.12 19.34
C ASP A 578 11.13 14.98 20.32
N LEU A 579 11.00 15.59 21.51
CA LEU A 579 11.98 15.52 22.60
C LEU A 579 11.69 14.37 23.56
N ARG A 580 12.74 13.65 23.97
CA ARG A 580 12.66 12.53 24.94
C ARG A 580 13.70 12.72 26.05
N SER A 581 13.40 12.25 27.27
CA SER A 581 14.36 12.29 28.38
C SER A 581 14.15 11.16 29.38
N LYS A 582 15.21 10.83 30.12
CA LYS A 582 15.20 9.94 31.29
C LYS A 582 16.30 10.37 32.26
N SER A 583 16.27 9.89 33.51
CA SER A 583 17.18 10.34 34.56
C SER A 583 18.01 9.20 35.16
N ARG A 584 19.29 9.47 35.42
CA ARG A 584 20.21 8.58 36.16
C ARG A 584 20.83 9.30 37.34
N THR A 585 21.15 8.55 38.37
CA THR A 585 21.95 9.05 39.50
C THR A 585 23.44 8.95 39.18
N ILE A 586 24.19 10.00 39.49
CA ILE A 586 25.65 10.05 39.43
C ILE A 586 26.21 10.35 40.82
N SER A 587 27.39 9.83 41.14
CA SER A 587 27.95 9.86 42.51
C SER A 587 28.60 11.19 42.90
N LYS A 588 28.92 12.04 41.92
CA LYS A 588 29.53 13.36 42.12
C LYS A 588 28.94 14.38 41.14
N PRO A 589 28.98 15.68 41.46
CA PRO A 589 28.76 16.74 40.47
C PRO A 589 29.75 16.61 39.30
N VAL A 590 29.30 16.98 38.10
CA VAL A 590 30.08 16.93 36.86
C VAL A 590 29.86 18.24 36.10
N GLU A 591 30.95 18.84 35.63
CA GLU A 591 30.93 20.11 34.87
C GLU A 591 31.29 19.93 33.39
N ASP A 592 32.02 18.87 33.04
CA ASP A 592 32.43 18.55 31.66
C ASP A 592 31.57 17.40 31.07
N PRO A 593 30.92 17.58 29.89
CA PRO A 593 30.14 16.52 29.25
C PRO A 593 30.90 15.22 29.02
N SER A 594 32.22 15.27 28.77
CA SER A 594 33.06 14.10 28.52
C SER A 594 33.29 13.22 29.75
N GLU A 595 33.10 13.76 30.96
CA GLU A 595 33.12 12.99 32.21
C GLU A 595 31.84 12.18 32.44
N LEU A 596 30.77 12.47 31.68
CA LEU A 596 29.52 11.76 31.81
C LEU A 596 29.59 10.40 31.08
N PRO A 597 29.12 9.32 31.71
CA PRO A 597 29.02 8.04 31.05
C PRO A 597 28.04 8.11 29.88
N LYS A 598 28.45 7.55 28.73
CA LYS A 598 27.51 7.19 27.66
C LYS A 598 26.36 6.38 28.26
N TRP A 599 25.20 6.52 27.64
CA TRP A 599 24.03 5.76 28.03
C TRP A 599 23.35 5.20 26.80
N ASN A 600 22.25 4.48 26.99
CA ASN A 600 21.50 3.86 25.92
C ASN A 600 20.02 4.12 26.11
N TYR A 601 19.18 3.85 25.14
CA TYR A 601 17.73 3.74 25.29
C TYR A 601 17.16 2.78 24.26
N ASP A 602 15.89 2.43 24.43
CA ASP A 602 15.13 1.64 23.48
C ASP A 602 14.65 2.54 22.33
N GLY A 603 15.39 2.50 21.22
CA GLY A 603 15.10 3.19 19.98
C GLY A 603 13.90 2.64 19.21
N SER A 604 13.41 1.44 19.52
CA SER A 604 12.18 0.91 18.89
C SER A 604 10.94 1.65 19.39
N SER A 605 10.92 1.97 20.69
CA SER A 605 9.89 2.81 21.32
C SER A 605 9.91 4.27 20.85
N THR A 606 10.93 4.66 20.10
CA THR A 606 11.13 6.01 19.56
C THR A 606 11.46 6.01 18.07
N GLY A 607 11.16 4.94 17.33
CA GLY A 607 11.22 4.92 15.86
C GLY A 607 12.61 5.21 15.29
N GLN A 608 13.64 4.98 16.10
CA GLN A 608 15.04 5.28 15.80
C GLN A 608 15.89 4.02 15.64
N ALA A 609 15.35 2.86 16.02
CA ALA A 609 15.98 1.55 15.83
C ALA A 609 14.90 0.46 15.68
N PRO A 610 15.17 -0.65 14.98
CA PRO A 610 14.27 -1.80 14.93
C PRO A 610 14.20 -2.49 16.31
N GLY A 611 13.17 -3.32 16.55
CA GLY A 611 13.00 -4.00 17.85
C GLY A 611 14.15 -4.95 18.23
N GLU A 612 14.77 -5.60 17.23
CA GLU A 612 15.80 -6.63 17.39
C GLU A 612 17.20 -6.07 17.70
N ASP A 613 17.51 -4.85 17.23
CA ASP A 613 18.68 -4.05 17.64
C ASP A 613 18.18 -2.69 18.09
N SER A 614 17.36 -2.72 19.14
CA SER A 614 16.67 -1.54 19.64
C SER A 614 17.58 -0.58 20.38
N GLU A 615 18.82 -0.95 20.67
CA GLU A 615 19.69 -0.15 21.50
C GLU A 615 20.24 1.05 20.72
N VAL A 616 19.90 2.26 21.16
CA VAL A 616 20.51 3.50 20.65
C VAL A 616 21.34 4.13 21.75
N ILE A 617 22.57 4.50 21.43
CA ILE A 617 23.54 5.04 22.38
C ILE A 617 23.46 6.57 22.40
N LEU A 618 23.34 7.11 23.61
CA LEU A 618 23.38 8.53 23.95
C LEU A 618 24.81 8.95 24.28
N TYR A 619 25.30 9.92 23.52
CA TYR A 619 26.59 10.54 23.72
C TYR A 619 26.36 11.91 24.35
N PRO A 620 26.82 12.17 25.59
CA PRO A 620 26.69 13.48 26.23
C PRO A 620 27.46 14.56 25.45
N GLN A 621 26.81 15.69 25.19
CA GLN A 621 27.37 16.77 24.37
C GLN A 621 27.41 18.12 25.07
N ALA A 622 26.34 18.49 25.79
CA ALA A 622 26.29 19.75 26.54
C ALA A 622 25.59 19.54 27.89
N ILE A 623 26.05 20.27 28.91
CA ILE A 623 25.52 20.26 30.27
C ILE A 623 24.87 21.60 30.56
N PHE A 624 23.66 21.55 31.11
CA PHE A 624 22.94 22.71 31.65
C PHE A 624 22.50 22.41 33.08
N LYS A 625 22.28 23.42 33.92
CA LYS A 625 21.70 23.19 35.25
C LYS A 625 20.23 22.80 35.11
N ASP A 626 19.75 21.88 35.94
CA ASP A 626 18.34 21.48 35.95
C ASP A 626 17.50 22.49 36.75
N PRO A 627 16.67 23.34 36.09
CA PRO A 627 15.88 24.36 36.78
C PRO A 627 14.70 23.78 37.57
N PHE A 628 14.34 22.52 37.33
CA PHE A 628 13.21 21.86 37.98
C PHE A 628 13.63 21.16 39.26
N ARG A 629 14.79 20.49 39.24
CA ARG A 629 15.33 19.80 40.42
C ARG A 629 16.21 20.69 41.29
N GLY A 630 16.80 21.74 40.72
CA GLY A 630 17.69 22.66 41.43
C GLY A 630 18.96 22.00 41.97
N GLY A 631 19.71 22.73 42.79
CA GLY A 631 20.95 22.24 43.41
C GLY A 631 22.01 21.86 42.37
N ASN A 632 22.66 20.71 42.56
CA ASN A 632 23.71 20.19 41.67
C ASN A 632 23.18 19.26 40.56
N ASN A 633 21.86 19.24 40.33
CA ASN A 633 21.26 18.43 39.27
C ASN A 633 21.47 19.11 37.91
N ILE A 634 21.63 18.30 36.86
CA ILE A 634 21.95 18.77 35.51
C ILE A 634 21.01 18.18 34.45
N LEU A 635 20.77 18.95 33.39
CA LEU A 635 20.24 18.49 32.11
C LEU A 635 21.41 18.22 31.18
N VAL A 636 21.29 17.17 30.38
CA VAL A 636 22.35 16.74 29.45
C VAL A 636 21.74 16.62 28.07
N ILE A 637 22.20 17.46 27.15
CA ILE A 637 21.91 17.29 25.71
C ILE A 637 22.82 16.18 25.20
N CYS A 638 22.22 15.21 24.52
CA CYS A 638 22.93 14.10 23.90
C CYS A 638 22.63 14.07 22.40
N ASP A 639 23.60 13.61 21.63
CA ASP A 639 23.35 13.08 20.29
C ASP A 639 23.37 11.55 20.30
N THR A 640 22.95 10.96 19.18
CA THR A 640 22.50 9.57 19.15
C THR A 640 23.23 8.76 18.09
N TYR A 641 23.62 7.55 18.47
CA TYR A 641 24.44 6.64 17.67
C TYR A 641 23.94 5.20 17.78
N THR A 642 24.25 4.38 16.79
CA THR A 642 24.12 2.92 16.90
C THR A 642 25.11 2.37 17.93
N PRO A 643 24.94 1.12 18.40
CA PRO A 643 25.91 0.46 19.28
C PRO A 643 27.32 0.36 18.67
N GLN A 644 27.42 0.35 17.34
CA GLN A 644 28.68 0.32 16.59
C GLN A 644 29.36 1.70 16.52
N GLY A 645 28.69 2.77 16.98
CA GLY A 645 29.24 4.11 17.03
C GLY A 645 28.94 4.98 15.80
N GLU A 646 28.00 4.55 14.94
CA GLU A 646 27.58 5.31 13.76
C GLU A 646 26.44 6.27 14.09
N PRO A 647 26.43 7.53 13.61
CA PRO A 647 25.35 8.46 13.88
C PRO A 647 24.05 7.97 13.23
N ILE A 648 22.95 7.89 14.00
CA ILE A 648 21.66 7.46 13.44
C ILE A 648 21.08 8.52 12.47
N PRO A 649 20.18 8.17 11.54
CA PRO A 649 19.71 9.10 10.50
C PRO A 649 19.09 10.43 11.00
N THR A 650 18.54 10.42 12.22
CA THR A 650 17.95 11.60 12.87
C THR A 650 18.97 12.45 13.63
N ASN A 651 20.21 11.99 13.81
CA ASN A 651 21.30 12.76 14.42
C ASN A 651 21.84 13.81 13.44
N LYS A 652 21.19 14.98 13.41
CA LYS A 652 21.64 16.12 12.59
C LYS A 652 22.81 16.89 13.22
N ARG A 653 23.01 16.72 14.53
CA ARG A 653 24.10 17.38 15.27
C ARG A 653 25.47 16.89 14.80
N HIS A 654 25.62 15.61 14.48
CA HIS A 654 26.89 15.03 14.02
C HIS A 654 27.45 15.76 12.78
N MET A 655 26.64 15.95 11.73
CA MET A 655 27.05 16.67 10.53
C MET A 655 27.32 18.16 10.83
N ALA A 656 26.49 18.80 11.65
CA ALA A 656 26.72 20.20 12.05
C ALA A 656 28.05 20.37 12.79
N ALA A 657 28.38 19.44 13.69
CA ALA A 657 29.64 19.43 14.43
C ALA A 657 30.85 19.31 13.49
N GLN A 658 30.77 18.49 12.43
CA GLN A 658 31.82 18.41 11.41
C GLN A 658 32.03 19.76 10.71
N ILE A 659 30.95 20.45 10.33
CA ILE A 659 31.02 21.76 9.67
C ILE A 659 31.64 22.81 10.60
N PHE A 660 31.18 22.89 11.85
CA PHE A 660 31.69 23.89 12.80
C PHE A 660 33.10 23.59 13.32
N SER A 661 33.57 22.35 13.14
CA SER A 661 34.96 21.95 13.42
C SER A 661 35.91 22.16 12.23
N ASP A 662 35.41 22.52 11.04
CA ASP A 662 36.28 22.87 9.91
C ASP A 662 37.10 24.12 10.28
N PRO A 663 38.45 24.07 10.22
CA PRO A 663 39.29 25.21 10.58
C PRO A 663 38.94 26.51 9.85
N LYS A 664 38.42 26.44 8.62
CA LYS A 664 37.98 27.61 7.84
C LYS A 664 36.74 28.25 8.45
N VAL A 665 35.84 27.46 9.02
CA VAL A 665 34.62 27.93 9.68
C VAL A 665 34.93 28.39 11.09
N THR A 666 35.70 27.60 11.85
CA THR A 666 36.11 27.97 13.22
C THR A 666 36.84 29.31 13.26
N ALA A 667 37.70 29.59 12.26
CA ALA A 667 38.41 30.87 12.16
C ALA A 667 37.49 32.10 11.94
N GLN A 668 36.27 31.90 11.44
CA GLN A 668 35.29 32.97 11.22
C GLN A 668 34.41 33.25 12.43
N VAL A 669 34.39 32.34 13.42
CA VAL A 669 33.58 32.44 14.65
C VAL A 669 32.10 32.77 14.35
N PRO A 670 31.37 31.89 13.62
CA PRO A 670 29.99 32.18 13.22
C PRO A 670 29.06 32.28 14.42
N TRP A 671 28.32 33.39 14.53
CA TRP A 671 27.33 33.63 15.58
C TRP A 671 25.91 33.45 15.04
N PHE A 672 25.06 32.87 15.88
CA PHE A 672 23.64 32.69 15.58
C PHE A 672 22.80 33.29 16.71
N GLY A 673 21.77 34.02 16.33
CA GLY A 673 20.63 34.37 17.18
C GLY A 673 19.39 33.77 16.54
N ILE A 674 18.64 32.97 17.29
CA ILE A 674 17.46 32.25 16.80
C ILE A 674 16.25 32.72 17.60
N GLU A 675 15.23 33.15 16.88
CA GLU A 675 13.95 33.62 17.40
C GLU A 675 12.95 32.47 17.28
N GLN A 676 12.55 31.89 18.42
CA GLN A 676 11.64 30.76 18.48
C GLN A 676 10.23 31.23 18.86
N GLU A 677 9.34 31.28 17.87
CA GLU A 677 7.92 31.46 18.10
C GLU A 677 7.26 30.15 18.57
N TYR A 678 6.22 30.25 19.38
CA TYR A 678 5.40 29.12 19.81
C TYR A 678 4.00 29.58 20.21
N THR A 679 3.03 28.67 20.12
CA THR A 679 1.64 28.90 20.52
C THR A 679 1.25 28.00 21.68
N LEU A 680 0.69 28.59 22.73
CA LEU A 680 0.10 27.89 23.85
C LEU A 680 -1.32 27.43 23.47
N MET A 681 -1.63 26.19 23.79
CA MET A 681 -2.86 25.49 23.45
C MET A 681 -3.54 24.98 24.74
N GLN A 682 -4.86 25.01 24.80
CA GLN A 682 -5.67 24.44 25.86
C GLN A 682 -5.68 22.92 25.72
N ARG A 683 -5.36 22.19 26.79
CA ARG A 683 -5.08 20.75 26.75
C ARG A 683 -6.26 19.92 26.22
N ASP A 684 -7.45 20.15 26.74
CA ASP A 684 -8.58 19.22 26.55
C ASP A 684 -9.30 19.45 25.21
N VAL A 685 -9.24 20.67 24.65
CA VAL A 685 -9.92 21.03 23.40
C VAL A 685 -8.95 21.28 22.23
N ASN A 686 -7.64 21.25 22.50
CA ASN A 686 -6.58 21.57 21.56
C ASN A 686 -6.82 22.89 20.80
N TRP A 687 -7.15 23.96 21.55
CA TRP A 687 -7.48 25.29 21.03
C TRP A 687 -6.54 26.35 21.62
N PRO A 688 -6.15 27.41 20.89
CA PRO A 688 -5.18 28.36 21.44
C PRO A 688 -5.60 28.99 22.76
N LEU A 689 -4.64 29.21 23.66
CA LEU A 689 -4.90 29.81 24.96
C LEU A 689 -5.35 31.27 24.79
N GLY A 690 -6.48 31.63 25.41
CA GLY A 690 -7.09 32.95 25.27
C GLY A 690 -8.08 33.08 24.10
N TRP A 691 -8.26 32.03 23.29
CA TRP A 691 -9.32 32.00 22.28
C TRP A 691 -10.64 31.52 22.88
N PRO A 692 -11.79 32.07 22.45
CA PRO A 692 -13.08 31.46 22.72
C PRO A 692 -13.16 30.12 21.99
N VAL A 693 -13.52 29.05 22.70
CA VAL A 693 -13.67 27.72 22.10
C VAL A 693 -14.71 27.76 20.98
N GLY A 694 -14.35 27.32 19.78
CA GLY A 694 -15.21 27.37 18.59
C GLY A 694 -15.35 28.76 17.95
N GLY A 695 -14.57 29.76 18.39
CA GLY A 695 -14.59 31.11 17.84
C GLY A 695 -13.20 31.70 17.66
N TYR A 696 -13.18 32.94 17.17
CA TYR A 696 -11.97 33.75 17.03
C TYR A 696 -11.94 34.84 18.10
N PRO A 697 -10.76 35.24 18.60
CA PRO A 697 -10.62 36.41 19.44
C PRO A 697 -10.90 37.68 18.61
N GLY A 698 -10.81 38.85 19.26
CA GLY A 698 -10.82 40.12 18.53
C GLY A 698 -9.71 40.19 17.46
N PRO A 699 -9.81 41.14 16.51
CA PRO A 699 -8.82 41.28 15.45
C PRO A 699 -7.41 41.52 16.03
N GLN A 700 -6.39 41.13 15.26
CA GLN A 700 -4.99 41.37 15.60
C GLN A 700 -4.71 42.85 15.87
N GLY A 701 -3.79 43.12 16.80
CA GLY A 701 -3.44 44.47 17.23
C GLY A 701 -3.20 44.62 18.73
N PRO A 702 -4.12 44.19 19.61
CA PRO A 702 -3.98 44.43 21.05
C PRO A 702 -3.09 43.41 21.77
N TYR A 703 -2.48 42.45 21.07
CA TYR A 703 -1.82 41.27 21.67
C TYR A 703 -0.28 41.34 21.68
N TYR A 704 0.32 41.83 20.57
CA TYR A 704 1.77 41.95 20.44
C TYR A 704 2.35 42.83 21.55
N CYS A 705 3.31 42.30 22.31
CA CYS A 705 3.94 42.95 23.46
C CYS A 705 2.94 43.50 24.52
N ALA A 706 1.72 42.95 24.58
CA ALA A 706 0.65 43.52 25.39
C ALA A 706 0.75 43.14 26.88
N VAL A 707 0.17 43.99 27.73
CA VAL A 707 -0.04 43.74 29.16
C VAL A 707 -1.54 43.78 29.46
N GLY A 708 -2.00 42.91 30.36
CA GLY A 708 -3.41 42.80 30.76
C GLY A 708 -3.97 41.40 30.55
N SER A 709 -4.87 40.96 31.44
CA SER A 709 -5.44 39.61 31.43
C SER A 709 -6.34 39.32 30.23
N ASP A 710 -6.84 40.37 29.56
CA ASP A 710 -7.68 40.31 28.36
C ASP A 710 -6.86 40.21 27.05
N LYS A 711 -5.53 40.31 27.14
CA LYS A 711 -4.64 40.43 25.97
C LYS A 711 -3.41 39.53 26.03
N SER A 712 -2.85 39.30 27.22
CA SER A 712 -1.59 38.57 27.42
C SER A 712 -1.88 37.25 28.12
N PHE A 713 -2.08 36.20 27.32
CA PHE A 713 -2.47 34.87 27.80
C PHE A 713 -1.24 33.96 27.93
N GLY A 714 -1.02 33.37 29.10
CA GLY A 714 0.10 32.43 29.34
C GLY A 714 1.46 33.08 29.65
N ARG A 715 1.45 34.34 30.14
CA ARG A 715 2.66 35.06 30.56
C ARG A 715 3.42 34.36 31.68
N ASP A 716 2.71 33.70 32.58
CA ASP A 716 3.29 32.88 33.64
C ASP A 716 4.20 31.77 33.09
N ILE A 717 3.81 31.12 32.00
CA ILE A 717 4.63 30.12 31.30
C ILE A 717 5.86 30.78 30.66
N SER A 718 5.67 31.88 29.93
CA SER A 718 6.78 32.63 29.29
C SER A 718 7.80 33.13 30.33
N ASP A 719 7.37 33.77 31.41
CA ASP A 719 8.25 34.31 32.45
C ASP A 719 8.95 33.19 33.26
N ALA A 720 8.26 32.07 33.50
CA ALA A 720 8.85 30.91 34.16
C ALA A 720 9.90 30.24 33.27
N HIS A 721 9.61 30.09 31.97
CA HIS A 721 10.54 29.57 30.97
C HIS A 721 11.78 30.44 30.88
N TYR A 722 11.60 31.76 30.80
CA TYR A 722 12.69 32.71 30.74
C TYR A 722 13.65 32.56 31.94
N LYS A 723 13.10 32.53 33.16
CA LYS A 723 13.89 32.31 34.39
C LYS A 723 14.55 30.94 34.44
N ALA A 724 13.87 29.91 33.97
CA ALA A 724 14.39 28.54 33.94
C ALA A 724 15.57 28.43 32.95
N CYS A 725 15.48 29.05 31.77
CA CYS A 725 16.58 29.14 30.81
C CYS A 725 17.78 29.90 31.38
N LEU A 726 17.56 31.06 32.01
CA LEU A 726 18.62 31.81 32.68
C LEU A 726 19.31 30.98 33.78
N TYR A 727 18.54 30.28 34.61
CA TYR A 727 19.10 29.41 35.65
C TYR A 727 19.91 28.25 35.05
N ALA A 728 19.41 27.66 33.96
CA ALA A 728 20.05 26.56 33.26
C ALA A 728 21.39 26.94 32.62
N GLY A 729 21.62 28.25 32.40
CA GLY A 729 22.78 28.77 31.68
C GLY A 729 22.59 28.82 30.17
N ILE A 730 21.34 28.80 29.69
CA ILE A 730 21.03 29.02 28.28
C ILE A 730 21.15 30.52 27.99
N GLU A 731 21.85 30.86 26.91
CA GLU A 731 22.00 32.21 26.35
C GLU A 731 20.67 32.78 25.79
N ILE A 732 19.61 32.78 26.60
CA ILE A 732 18.34 33.42 26.27
C ILE A 732 18.51 34.94 26.37
N SER A 733 18.15 35.67 25.31
CA SER A 733 18.36 37.11 25.21
C SER A 733 17.07 37.93 25.34
N GLY A 734 15.91 37.33 25.09
CA GLY A 734 14.63 38.03 25.21
C GLY A 734 13.40 37.12 25.11
N THR A 735 12.23 37.70 25.34
CA THR A 735 10.93 37.11 25.08
C THR A 735 9.89 38.22 24.86
N ASN A 736 8.90 37.95 24.01
CA ASN A 736 7.77 38.84 23.78
C ASN A 736 6.49 38.04 23.55
N GLY A 737 5.35 38.67 23.84
CA GLY A 737 4.05 38.17 23.38
C GLY A 737 3.90 38.48 21.89
N GLU A 738 3.46 37.50 21.11
CA GLU A 738 3.35 37.62 19.66
C GLU A 738 1.99 38.17 19.21
N VAL A 739 1.83 38.35 17.90
CA VAL A 739 0.65 38.98 17.30
C VAL A 739 -0.65 38.19 17.58
N MET A 740 -0.59 36.86 17.70
CA MET A 740 -1.76 36.02 17.99
C MET A 740 -1.95 35.82 19.51
N PRO A 741 -3.20 35.87 20.03
CA PRO A 741 -3.46 35.54 21.43
C PRO A 741 -3.00 34.12 21.78
N GLY A 742 -2.19 34.02 22.84
CA GLY A 742 -1.59 32.75 23.27
C GLY A 742 -0.30 32.38 22.52
N GLN A 743 0.11 33.18 21.53
CA GLN A 743 1.41 33.04 20.86
C GLN A 743 2.47 33.88 21.58
N TRP A 744 3.68 33.34 21.63
CA TRP A 744 4.84 33.92 22.29
C TRP A 744 6.10 33.63 21.49
N GLU A 745 7.14 34.41 21.75
CA GLU A 745 8.48 34.19 21.20
C GLU A 745 9.51 34.26 22.32
N TYR A 746 10.60 33.51 22.16
CA TYR A 746 11.84 33.75 22.91
C TYR A 746 13.05 33.70 21.98
N GLN A 747 14.07 34.49 22.30
CA GLN A 747 15.28 34.59 21.51
C GLN A 747 16.46 33.95 22.24
N VAL A 748 17.26 33.16 21.53
CA VAL A 748 18.48 32.52 22.05
C VAL A 748 19.67 32.96 21.20
N GLY A 749 20.68 33.51 21.87
CA GLY A 749 21.94 33.95 21.29
C GLY A 749 22.31 35.40 21.65
N PRO A 750 23.49 35.86 21.21
CA PRO A 750 24.35 35.20 20.22
C PRO A 750 25.09 33.98 20.78
N SER A 751 24.97 32.83 20.11
CA SER A 751 25.69 31.59 20.41
C SER A 751 26.61 31.21 19.24
N VAL A 752 27.78 30.63 19.54
CA VAL A 752 28.80 30.32 18.53
C VAL A 752 28.61 28.91 17.98
N GLY A 753 28.53 28.77 16.65
CA GLY A 753 28.59 27.47 15.98
C GLY A 753 27.59 26.43 16.53
N ILE A 754 28.12 25.31 17.04
CA ILE A 754 27.31 24.17 17.50
C ILE A 754 26.47 24.49 18.74
N ASP A 755 26.91 25.43 19.59
CA ASP A 755 26.24 25.79 20.84
C ASP A 755 24.85 26.37 20.58
N ALA A 756 24.65 27.05 19.45
CA ALA A 756 23.35 27.60 19.07
C ALA A 756 22.28 26.51 18.97
N GLY A 757 22.63 25.36 18.39
CA GLY A 757 21.75 24.21 18.32
C GLY A 757 21.45 23.61 19.69
N ASP A 758 22.49 23.42 20.51
CA ASP A 758 22.36 22.82 21.84
C ASP A 758 21.49 23.68 22.77
N HIS A 759 21.68 25.00 22.72
CA HIS A 759 20.91 25.96 23.52
C HIS A 759 19.43 26.00 23.11
N ILE A 760 19.12 25.99 21.82
CA ILE A 760 17.73 25.98 21.32
C ILE A 760 17.02 24.67 21.66
N TRP A 761 17.69 23.52 21.55
CA TRP A 761 17.07 22.24 21.92
C TRP A 761 16.86 22.13 23.43
N ALA A 762 17.80 22.61 24.25
CA ALA A 762 17.64 22.68 25.69
C ALA A 762 16.50 23.63 26.10
N SER A 763 16.37 24.79 25.45
CA SER A 763 15.29 25.75 25.74
C SER A 763 13.91 25.20 25.39
N ARG A 764 13.78 24.50 24.25
CA ARG A 764 12.55 23.79 23.87
C ARG A 764 12.18 22.72 24.88
N TYR A 765 13.15 21.95 25.39
CA TYR A 765 12.90 20.96 26.44
C TYR A 765 12.35 21.58 27.71
N ILE A 766 12.95 22.67 28.19
CA ILE A 766 12.48 23.37 29.39
C ILE A 766 11.06 23.89 29.19
N LEU A 767 10.74 24.43 28.01
CA LEU A 767 9.39 24.92 27.70
C LEU A 767 8.35 23.78 27.76
N GLU A 768 8.66 22.64 27.16
CA GLU A 768 7.76 21.48 27.10
C GLU A 768 7.54 20.84 28.49
N VAL A 769 8.58 20.81 29.34
CA VAL A 769 8.45 20.34 30.73
C VAL A 769 7.59 21.28 31.57
N LEU A 770 7.76 22.60 31.42
CA LEU A 770 6.90 23.58 32.10
C LEU A 770 5.42 23.40 31.73
N ARG A 771 5.13 23.04 30.47
CA ARG A 771 3.76 22.70 30.03
C ARG A 771 3.16 21.58 30.88
N THR A 772 3.94 20.54 31.16
CA THR A 772 3.46 19.35 31.88
C THR A 772 3.06 19.69 33.31
N ILE A 773 3.75 20.66 33.91
CA ILE A 773 3.50 21.15 35.27
C ILE A 773 2.28 22.09 35.31
N ILE A 774 2.06 22.89 34.27
CA ILE A 774 1.06 23.98 34.25
C ILE A 774 -0.23 23.58 33.47
N HIS A 775 -0.33 22.32 33.00
CA HIS A 775 -1.51 21.75 32.32
C HIS A 775 -1.96 22.47 31.03
N CYS A 776 -1.02 23.02 30.25
CA CYS A 776 -1.27 23.56 28.91
C CYS A 776 -0.52 22.76 27.83
N SER A 777 -0.91 22.90 26.56
CA SER A 777 -0.24 22.31 25.38
C SER A 777 0.61 23.36 24.65
N VAL A 778 1.65 22.97 23.90
CA VAL A 778 2.50 23.89 23.12
C VAL A 778 2.61 23.37 21.68
N MET A 779 2.54 24.28 20.71
CA MET A 779 2.85 24.04 19.30
C MET A 779 3.95 25.04 18.91
N ALA A 780 5.15 24.55 18.63
CA ALA A 780 6.35 25.35 18.36
C ALA A 780 6.95 25.04 16.99
#